data_AF-A0AA89TKZ8-F1
#
_entry.id   AF-A0AA89TKZ8-F1
#
_cell.length_a   1.000
_cell.length_b   1.000
_cell.length_c   1.000
_cell.angle_alpha   90.00
_cell.angle_beta   90.00
_cell.angle_gamma   90.00
#
_symmetry.space_group_name_H-M   'P 1'
#
loop_
_entity.id
_entity.type
_entity.pdbx_description
1 polymer ?
#
loop_
_entity_poly.entity_id
_entity_poly.type
_entity_poly.pdbx_seq_one_letter_code
_entity_poly.pdbx_strand_id
1 'polypeptide(L)'
;MLASVWSFWTYYLYTGDTDAVTVAYPAVKRYLNLWTLDGDGLVDHRAGDWDWEDLGSDIDARVVDNCWYYLALDTAAKLADLSGNSADVAAWKARRDSIGANFDRVLWNGSRNEYRSPGYTKDTDDRANALAVVAGLAPASRHRAVTEVLRTHLNASPYMEFYVLEALYLMGAAGVAEERMRNRFAAQVADPACHTLWELWTKADGTDNHAWNGGPLYALSAYTAGVRPTEPGWTRYEVVPQTGTLTRINTVTPTDKGDIRFGIVRDGTRATLTLTSPNGTTARVGVPVYGGSQPVIRANGTTVFTGGSSTGGVSGLSPAGKDASYVYFTVQPGTWTFTATGTGRLDDLALGRPVTGNNSLENGDWGRDRLTDGRLRGVTGAKGYTSNEFASADVSADPVWVEIDLGADTDLDAVRLFPRTDTPAAGGGTPGFPADFTIRTRPDGSGTYTTVRTVTGQPNPDGLVQTYGFRTVTARHVRLEVTRLGTPASDETTKYRLQLAELTVPTAATTVTSNYTLENGDWGKTRVLDGTTTSVAGSKGFTSIDFSSADVGDTPVWIEVDLGADRPIGAVTLHPRGDTPAAGGGSADFPVDFTLQTRGDGSASYSTVRTVTGQNNPDGAAQTYTLTAANGRYLRVRASSAVRPPTNRPATASSSPRSGSSRTAGAARTHRLRGTDRAAGPTELALPLGRGEQAPQAGREIATTLTVRGSTAPPRG
;
A
#
# COMPACT_ATOMS: atom_id res chain seq x y z
N MET A 1 20.46 -19.32 14.74
CA MET A 1 19.61 -18.92 13.60
C MET A 1 20.38 -17.92 12.73
N LEU A 2 20.24 -17.96 11.41
CA LEU A 2 20.94 -17.06 10.49
C LEU A 2 20.55 -15.58 10.66
N ALA A 3 19.27 -15.29 10.94
CA ALA A 3 18.80 -13.94 11.24
C ALA A 3 19.57 -13.28 12.42
N SER A 4 19.91 -14.07 13.45
CA SER A 4 20.72 -13.59 14.58
C SER A 4 22.16 -13.25 14.20
N VAL A 5 22.72 -13.90 13.18
CA VAL A 5 24.07 -13.55 12.69
C VAL A 5 24.02 -12.19 12.02
N TRP A 6 23.01 -11.96 11.17
CA TRP A 6 22.85 -10.69 10.49
C TRP A 6 22.64 -9.52 11.46
N SER A 7 21.91 -9.73 12.56
CA SER A 7 21.66 -8.68 13.55
C SER A 7 22.91 -8.17 14.28
N PHE A 8 24.02 -8.91 14.32
CA PHE A 8 25.26 -8.42 14.93
C PHE A 8 25.84 -7.20 14.20
N TRP A 9 25.79 -7.18 12.85
CA TRP A 9 26.22 -6.00 12.12
C TRP A 9 25.25 -4.84 12.32
N THR A 10 23.94 -5.10 12.35
CA THR A 10 22.93 -4.08 12.66
C THR A 10 23.15 -3.49 14.04
N TYR A 11 23.45 -4.31 15.05
CA TYR A 11 23.81 -3.84 16.39
C TYR A 11 25.00 -2.88 16.34
N TYR A 12 26.11 -3.31 15.72
CA TYR A 12 27.30 -2.46 15.55
C TYR A 12 27.01 -1.16 14.78
N LEU A 13 26.20 -1.23 13.72
CA LEU A 13 25.81 -0.05 12.96
C LEU A 13 25.08 0.98 13.85
N TYR A 14 24.21 0.52 14.73
CA TYR A 14 23.41 1.41 15.59
C TYR A 14 24.15 1.88 16.85
N THR A 15 25.11 1.11 17.37
CA THR A 15 25.79 1.42 18.65
C THR A 15 27.23 1.87 18.49
N GLY A 16 27.91 1.48 17.40
CA GLY A 16 29.36 1.62 17.26
C GLY A 16 30.18 0.68 18.14
N ASP A 17 29.56 -0.26 18.84
CA ASP A 17 30.23 -1.16 19.78
C ASP A 17 30.98 -2.28 19.04
N THR A 18 32.30 -2.09 18.88
CA THR A 18 33.20 -3.06 18.25
C THR A 18 33.49 -4.28 19.12
N ASP A 19 33.40 -4.14 20.45
CA ASP A 19 33.81 -5.18 21.38
C ASP A 19 32.81 -6.33 21.37
N ALA A 20 31.51 -6.00 21.45
CA ALA A 20 30.43 -6.97 21.40
C ALA A 20 30.50 -7.85 20.13
N VAL A 21 30.77 -7.25 18.98
CA VAL A 21 30.83 -7.98 17.70
C VAL A 21 32.13 -8.75 17.51
N THR A 22 33.24 -8.26 18.05
CA THR A 22 34.53 -8.97 18.03
C THR A 22 34.46 -10.27 18.85
N VAL A 23 33.84 -10.22 20.02
CA VAL A 23 33.62 -11.39 20.88
C VAL A 23 32.70 -12.42 20.22
N ALA A 24 31.71 -11.97 19.45
CA ALA A 24 30.76 -12.85 18.77
C ALA A 24 31.36 -13.62 17.58
N TYR A 25 32.34 -13.05 16.88
CA TYR A 25 32.82 -13.57 15.58
C TYR A 25 33.25 -15.05 15.60
N PRO A 26 34.03 -15.55 16.58
CA PRO A 26 34.39 -16.97 16.61
C PRO A 26 33.18 -17.92 16.66
N ALA A 27 32.10 -17.54 17.33
CA ALA A 27 30.87 -18.32 17.37
C ALA A 27 30.10 -18.23 16.04
N VAL A 28 30.04 -17.04 15.43
CA VAL A 28 29.48 -16.84 14.08
C VAL A 28 30.18 -17.75 13.08
N LYS A 29 31.53 -17.74 13.04
CA LYS A 29 32.34 -18.60 12.16
C LYS A 29 32.04 -20.08 12.34
N ARG A 30 31.96 -20.57 13.59
CA ARG A 30 31.63 -21.97 13.85
C ARG A 30 30.25 -22.34 13.33
N TYR A 31 29.25 -21.47 13.55
CA TYR A 31 27.89 -21.71 13.11
C TYR A 31 27.74 -21.70 11.59
N LEU A 32 28.31 -20.71 10.89
CA LEU A 32 28.19 -20.62 9.43
C LEU A 32 28.95 -21.73 8.69
N ASN A 33 29.98 -22.33 9.30
CA ASN A 33 30.64 -23.50 8.73
C ASN A 33 29.81 -24.79 8.78
N LEU A 34 28.65 -24.78 9.44
CA LEU A 34 27.70 -25.91 9.39
C LEU A 34 26.88 -25.94 8.11
N TRP A 35 26.87 -24.86 7.33
CA TRP A 35 26.06 -24.70 6.13
C TRP A 35 26.87 -25.00 4.87
N THR A 36 26.29 -25.74 3.95
CA THR A 36 26.89 -26.18 2.68
C THR A 36 26.15 -25.57 1.49
N LEU A 37 26.82 -25.58 0.33
CA LEU A 37 26.20 -25.25 -0.94
C LEU A 37 26.02 -26.52 -1.77
N ASP A 38 24.94 -26.59 -2.52
CA ASP A 38 24.63 -27.68 -3.44
C ASP A 38 25.26 -27.47 -4.83
N GLY A 39 24.91 -28.35 -5.78
CA GLY A 39 25.43 -28.31 -7.15
C GLY A 39 25.00 -27.09 -7.97
N ASP A 40 23.96 -26.36 -7.57
CA ASP A 40 23.54 -25.11 -8.20
C ASP A 40 24.37 -23.90 -7.69
N GLY A 41 25.22 -24.11 -6.69
CA GLY A 41 25.94 -23.04 -6.00
C GLY A 41 25.06 -22.27 -5.02
N LEU A 42 23.93 -22.85 -4.61
CA LEU A 42 22.96 -22.33 -3.65
C LEU A 42 22.99 -23.12 -2.34
N VAL A 43 22.35 -22.62 -1.30
CA VAL A 43 22.29 -23.30 0.01
C VAL A 43 21.64 -24.68 -0.11
N ASP A 44 22.33 -25.68 0.43
CA ASP A 44 21.75 -26.97 0.76
C ASP A 44 20.99 -26.84 2.09
N HIS A 45 19.69 -27.12 2.07
CA HIS A 45 18.79 -26.85 3.19
C HIS A 45 19.24 -27.60 4.45
N ARG A 46 19.25 -26.90 5.58
CA ARG A 46 19.77 -27.41 6.84
C ARG A 46 18.73 -27.29 7.97
N ALA A 47 17.95 -28.35 8.14
CA ALA A 47 16.92 -28.45 9.17
C ALA A 47 17.41 -28.16 10.61
N GLY A 48 18.65 -28.58 10.95
CA GLY A 48 19.18 -28.40 12.31
C GLY A 48 18.35 -29.13 13.38
N ASP A 49 18.39 -28.61 14.61
CA ASP A 49 17.61 -29.15 15.74
C ASP A 49 16.16 -28.63 15.75
N TRP A 50 15.94 -27.45 15.15
CA TRP A 50 14.64 -26.84 14.95
C TRP A 50 14.60 -26.20 13.56
N ASP A 51 13.82 -26.82 12.67
CA ASP A 51 13.65 -26.44 11.28
C ASP A 51 12.58 -25.37 11.16
N TRP A 52 12.99 -24.11 11.26
CA TRP A 52 12.08 -22.96 11.40
C TRP A 52 12.52 -21.76 10.58
N GLU A 53 11.77 -21.49 9.51
CA GLU A 53 11.89 -20.29 8.67
C GLU A 53 10.85 -19.22 9.00
N ASP A 54 9.62 -19.65 9.32
CA ASP A 54 8.54 -18.81 9.82
C ASP A 54 7.38 -19.67 10.37
N LEU A 55 6.34 -19.03 10.89
CA LEU A 55 5.04 -19.61 11.18
C LEU A 55 4.13 -19.60 9.92
N GLY A 56 3.20 -20.56 9.86
CA GLY A 56 2.19 -20.65 8.80
C GLY A 56 2.51 -21.68 7.71
N SER A 57 1.74 -21.64 6.63
CA SER A 57 1.88 -22.51 5.46
C SER A 57 2.72 -21.85 4.36
N ASP A 58 2.91 -22.55 3.24
CA ASP A 58 3.44 -21.99 1.99
C ASP A 58 4.87 -21.42 2.06
N ILE A 59 5.69 -21.93 2.97
CA ILE A 59 7.11 -21.58 3.09
C ILE A 59 7.90 -22.22 1.95
N ASP A 60 8.62 -21.40 1.18
CA ASP A 60 9.62 -21.83 0.19
C ASP A 60 11.03 -21.75 0.81
N ALA A 61 11.37 -22.77 1.61
CA ALA A 61 12.58 -22.79 2.43
C ALA A 61 13.88 -22.58 1.63
N ARG A 62 13.97 -23.11 0.40
CA ARG A 62 15.18 -22.95 -0.43
C ARG A 62 15.42 -21.49 -0.81
N VAL A 63 14.37 -20.71 -1.08
CA VAL A 63 14.54 -19.26 -1.33
C VAL A 63 14.92 -18.53 -0.04
N VAL A 64 14.22 -18.82 1.06
CA VAL A 64 14.44 -18.20 2.37
C VAL A 64 15.86 -18.45 2.91
N ASP A 65 16.32 -19.71 2.88
CA ASP A 65 17.66 -20.12 3.32
C ASP A 65 18.77 -19.39 2.57
N ASN A 66 18.64 -19.29 1.24
CA ASN A 66 19.63 -18.57 0.43
C ASN A 66 19.69 -17.10 0.79
N CYS A 67 18.55 -16.44 1.02
CA CYS A 67 18.53 -15.04 1.42
C CYS A 67 19.15 -14.84 2.81
N TRP A 68 18.76 -15.67 3.78
CA TRP A 68 19.29 -15.58 5.14
C TRP A 68 20.78 -15.87 5.22
N TYR A 69 21.25 -16.89 4.52
CA TYR A 69 22.66 -17.25 4.55
C TYR A 69 23.50 -16.22 3.80
N TYR A 70 22.99 -15.65 2.69
CA TYR A 70 23.64 -14.54 2.00
C TYR A 70 23.86 -13.33 2.92
N LEU A 71 22.81 -12.89 3.64
CA LEU A 71 22.88 -11.83 4.64
C LEU A 71 23.87 -12.15 5.76
N ALA A 72 23.86 -13.38 6.24
CA ALA A 72 24.74 -13.84 7.31
C ALA A 72 26.22 -13.92 6.86
N LEU A 73 26.49 -14.34 5.62
CA LEU A 73 27.83 -14.39 5.04
C LEU A 73 28.41 -13.00 4.81
N ASP A 74 27.60 -12.06 4.30
CA ASP A 74 28.01 -10.66 4.17
C ASP A 74 28.35 -10.05 5.54
N THR A 75 27.52 -10.33 6.54
CA THR A 75 27.78 -9.95 7.92
C THR A 75 29.07 -10.57 8.43
N ALA A 76 29.27 -11.88 8.28
CA ALA A 76 30.47 -12.55 8.74
C ALA A 76 31.74 -12.02 8.08
N ALA A 77 31.71 -11.65 6.80
CA ALA A 77 32.83 -11.00 6.13
C ALA A 77 33.19 -9.66 6.79
N LYS A 78 32.19 -8.84 7.13
CA LYS A 78 32.40 -7.56 7.82
C LYS A 78 32.90 -7.75 9.26
N LEU A 79 32.32 -8.69 10.00
CA LEU A 79 32.74 -9.01 11.36
C LEU A 79 34.16 -9.61 11.40
N ALA A 80 34.51 -10.45 10.43
CA ALA A 80 35.85 -11.02 10.30
C ALA A 80 36.90 -9.92 10.14
N ASP A 81 36.66 -8.97 9.24
CA ASP A 81 37.55 -7.84 9.01
C ASP A 81 37.70 -6.96 10.26
N LEU A 82 36.56 -6.59 10.86
CA LEU A 82 36.51 -5.74 12.06
C LEU A 82 37.21 -6.38 13.28
N SER A 83 37.14 -7.70 13.41
CA SER A 83 37.73 -8.47 14.52
C SER A 83 39.19 -8.89 14.29
N GLY A 84 39.82 -8.45 13.20
CA GLY A 84 41.21 -8.81 12.85
C GLY A 84 41.38 -10.22 12.26
N ASN A 85 40.30 -10.89 11.86
CA ASN A 85 40.27 -12.21 11.24
C ASN A 85 40.20 -12.12 9.69
N SER A 86 40.95 -11.20 9.09
CA SER A 86 40.87 -10.85 7.66
C SER A 86 41.12 -12.03 6.70
N ALA A 87 41.85 -13.06 7.14
CA ALA A 87 42.09 -14.28 6.36
C ALA A 87 40.80 -15.05 6.02
N ASP A 88 39.73 -14.89 6.80
CA ASP A 88 38.45 -15.57 6.55
C ASP A 88 37.57 -14.85 5.53
N VAL A 89 37.80 -13.54 5.30
CA VAL A 89 36.94 -12.66 4.50
C VAL A 89 36.76 -13.19 3.08
N ALA A 90 37.84 -13.67 2.46
CA ALA A 90 37.80 -14.19 1.09
C ALA A 90 36.90 -15.43 0.97
N ALA A 91 36.94 -16.33 1.96
CA ALA A 91 36.11 -17.54 1.96
C ALA A 91 34.63 -17.22 2.16
N TRP A 92 34.29 -16.26 3.04
CA TRP A 92 32.90 -15.80 3.22
C TRP A 92 32.36 -15.13 1.96
N LYS A 93 33.14 -14.23 1.37
CA LYS A 93 32.76 -13.58 0.11
C LYS A 93 32.59 -14.58 -1.03
N ALA A 94 33.47 -15.58 -1.16
CA ALA A 94 33.33 -16.60 -2.20
C ALA A 94 32.00 -17.36 -2.13
N ARG A 95 31.56 -17.77 -0.93
CA ARG A 95 30.25 -18.43 -0.75
C ARG A 95 29.09 -17.48 -1.04
N ARG A 96 29.17 -16.23 -0.54
CA ARG A 96 28.17 -15.19 -0.77
C ARG A 96 28.01 -14.91 -2.26
N ASP A 97 29.12 -14.75 -2.96
CA ASP A 97 29.16 -14.39 -4.38
C ASP A 97 28.69 -15.56 -5.25
N SER A 98 28.90 -16.82 -4.83
CA SER A 98 28.28 -17.99 -5.46
C SER A 98 26.75 -17.92 -5.42
N ILE A 99 26.17 -17.61 -4.25
CA ILE A 99 24.71 -17.45 -4.12
C ILE A 99 24.24 -16.29 -5.00
N GLY A 100 24.90 -15.13 -4.91
CA GLY A 100 24.56 -13.95 -5.71
C GLY A 100 24.55 -14.21 -7.22
N ALA A 101 25.51 -14.97 -7.73
CA ALA A 101 25.60 -15.30 -9.15
C ALA A 101 24.52 -16.29 -9.63
N ASN A 102 23.95 -17.10 -8.72
CA ASN A 102 23.06 -18.20 -9.08
C ASN A 102 21.60 -17.99 -8.66
N PHE A 103 21.33 -17.10 -7.70
CA PHE A 103 20.01 -16.91 -7.09
C PHE A 103 18.92 -16.56 -8.11
N ASP A 104 19.06 -15.44 -8.84
CA ASP A 104 18.05 -15.03 -9.84
C ASP A 104 17.93 -16.06 -10.97
N ARG A 105 19.06 -16.60 -11.44
CA ARG A 105 19.09 -17.58 -12.52
C ARG A 105 18.29 -18.85 -12.21
N VAL A 106 18.36 -19.34 -10.97
CA VAL A 106 17.76 -20.63 -10.56
C VAL A 106 16.38 -20.44 -9.96
N LEU A 107 16.16 -19.39 -9.18
CA LEU A 107 14.97 -19.21 -8.36
C LEU A 107 13.99 -18.19 -8.92
N TRP A 108 14.34 -17.42 -9.97
CA TRP A 108 13.35 -16.57 -10.63
C TRP A 108 12.46 -17.40 -11.56
N ASN A 109 11.16 -17.39 -11.30
CA ASN A 109 10.17 -17.96 -12.19
C ASN A 109 9.64 -16.89 -13.16
N GLY A 110 10.16 -16.91 -14.40
CA GLY A 110 9.80 -15.93 -15.42
C GLY A 110 8.35 -16.01 -15.93
N SER A 111 7.66 -17.14 -15.80
CA SER A 111 6.26 -17.24 -16.26
C SER A 111 5.27 -16.70 -15.22
N ARG A 112 5.64 -16.72 -13.95
CA ARG A 112 4.84 -16.17 -12.84
C ARG A 112 5.30 -14.80 -12.36
N ASN A 113 6.50 -14.37 -12.75
CA ASN A 113 7.15 -13.16 -12.28
C ASN A 113 7.33 -13.11 -10.75
N GLU A 114 7.93 -14.15 -10.18
CA GLU A 114 8.12 -14.30 -8.73
C GLU A 114 9.37 -15.15 -8.44
N TYR A 115 9.95 -14.97 -7.26
CA TYR A 115 10.93 -15.94 -6.74
C TYR A 115 10.22 -17.18 -6.22
N ARG A 116 10.65 -18.33 -6.73
CA ARG A 116 10.05 -19.63 -6.47
C ARG A 116 11.01 -20.76 -6.81
N SER A 117 11.17 -21.71 -5.90
CA SER A 117 11.97 -22.90 -6.13
C SER A 117 11.40 -23.77 -7.26
N PRO A 118 12.26 -24.34 -8.12
CA PRO A 118 11.85 -25.33 -9.10
C PRO A 118 11.10 -26.48 -8.42
N GLY A 119 9.92 -26.84 -8.94
CA GLY A 119 9.09 -27.91 -8.39
C GLY A 119 8.25 -27.53 -7.16
N TYR A 120 8.36 -26.31 -6.63
CA TYR A 120 7.49 -25.84 -5.57
C TYR A 120 6.04 -25.73 -6.07
N THR A 121 5.06 -26.27 -5.32
CA THR A 121 3.67 -26.45 -5.78
C THR A 121 2.62 -25.64 -5.01
N LYS A 122 2.97 -25.02 -3.88
CA LYS A 122 2.00 -24.30 -3.03
C LYS A 122 1.80 -22.84 -3.45
N ASP A 123 1.09 -22.04 -2.66
CA ASP A 123 0.97 -20.60 -2.95
C ASP A 123 2.34 -19.90 -2.91
N THR A 124 2.48 -18.78 -3.60
CA THR A 124 3.76 -18.04 -3.64
C THR A 124 4.09 -17.44 -2.29
N ASP A 125 5.35 -17.60 -1.90
CA ASP A 125 5.83 -17.17 -0.60
C ASP A 125 6.26 -15.69 -0.63
N ASP A 126 5.47 -14.82 0.00
CA ASP A 126 5.80 -13.39 0.13
C ASP A 126 6.99 -13.16 1.07
N ARG A 127 7.24 -14.04 2.04
CA ARG A 127 8.42 -13.98 2.93
C ARG A 127 9.70 -14.14 2.13
N ALA A 128 9.72 -15.16 1.26
CA ALA A 128 10.84 -15.47 0.38
C ALA A 128 11.15 -14.33 -0.59
N ASN A 129 10.11 -13.78 -1.23
CA ASN A 129 10.25 -12.67 -2.17
C ASN A 129 10.70 -11.37 -1.47
N ALA A 130 10.21 -11.11 -0.26
CA ALA A 130 10.66 -9.98 0.54
C ALA A 130 12.13 -10.11 0.94
N LEU A 131 12.55 -11.28 1.42
CA LEU A 131 13.93 -11.53 1.79
C LEU A 131 14.89 -11.45 0.60
N ALA A 132 14.47 -11.81 -0.61
CA ALA A 132 15.27 -11.61 -1.82
C ALA A 132 15.62 -10.13 -2.04
N VAL A 133 14.69 -9.23 -1.73
CA VAL A 133 14.91 -7.77 -1.79
C VAL A 133 15.78 -7.30 -0.63
N VAL A 134 15.48 -7.71 0.61
CA VAL A 134 16.26 -7.33 1.81
C VAL A 134 17.72 -7.78 1.69
N ALA A 135 17.96 -8.96 1.13
CA ALA A 135 19.29 -9.49 0.84
C ALA A 135 20.01 -8.77 -0.32
N GLY A 136 19.31 -7.94 -1.09
CA GLY A 136 19.84 -7.32 -2.31
C GLY A 136 20.08 -8.31 -3.45
N LEU A 137 19.49 -9.51 -3.38
CA LEU A 137 19.57 -10.55 -4.41
C LEU A 137 18.56 -10.31 -5.54
N ALA A 138 17.46 -9.62 -5.25
CA ALA A 138 16.49 -9.21 -6.25
C ALA A 138 16.96 -7.93 -6.97
N PRO A 139 17.30 -7.98 -8.28
CA PRO A 139 17.68 -6.78 -8.99
C PRO A 139 16.47 -5.85 -9.19
N ALA A 140 16.73 -4.56 -9.40
CA ALA A 140 15.68 -3.54 -9.54
C ALA A 140 14.62 -3.88 -10.61
N SER A 141 15.00 -4.61 -11.67
CA SER A 141 14.07 -5.11 -12.70
C SER A 141 13.01 -6.10 -12.19
N ARG A 142 13.19 -6.68 -10.99
CA ARG A 142 12.23 -7.58 -10.35
C ARG A 142 11.35 -6.89 -9.32
N HIS A 143 11.78 -5.72 -8.80
CA HIS A 143 11.13 -5.05 -7.67
C HIS A 143 9.64 -4.81 -7.88
N ARG A 144 9.23 -4.45 -9.11
CA ARG A 144 7.82 -4.28 -9.45
C ARG A 144 7.01 -5.57 -9.25
N ALA A 145 7.50 -6.67 -9.80
CA ALA A 145 6.82 -7.94 -9.73
C ALA A 145 6.79 -8.47 -8.29
N VAL A 146 7.90 -8.31 -7.56
CA VAL A 146 7.97 -8.64 -6.13
C VAL A 146 6.99 -7.77 -5.33
N THR A 147 6.86 -6.47 -5.61
CA THR A 147 5.88 -5.60 -4.93
C THR A 147 4.44 -6.14 -5.07
N GLU A 148 4.07 -6.67 -6.23
CA GLU A 148 2.76 -7.30 -6.42
C GLU A 148 2.61 -8.61 -5.62
N VAL A 149 3.66 -9.43 -5.56
CA VAL A 149 3.67 -10.63 -4.69
C VAL A 149 3.43 -10.23 -3.23
N LEU A 150 4.18 -9.22 -2.76
CA LEU A 150 4.07 -8.70 -1.39
C LEU A 150 2.74 -7.99 -1.13
N ARG A 151 2.00 -7.58 -2.16
CA ARG A 151 0.68 -6.98 -1.99
C ARG A 151 -0.42 -8.03 -1.87
N THR A 152 -0.29 -9.19 -2.52
CA THR A 152 -1.41 -10.10 -2.78
C THR A 152 -1.39 -11.45 -2.04
N HIS A 153 -0.22 -11.98 -1.66
CA HIS A 153 -0.14 -13.33 -1.06
C HIS A 153 -0.29 -13.34 0.47
N LEU A 154 0.24 -12.31 1.17
CA LEU A 154 0.06 -12.11 2.62
C LEU A 154 0.32 -13.35 3.51
N ASN A 155 1.23 -14.26 3.13
CA ASN A 155 1.50 -15.51 3.84
C ASN A 155 2.42 -15.33 5.07
N ALA A 156 3.17 -14.22 5.14
CA ALA A 156 4.07 -13.91 6.25
C ALA A 156 3.37 -13.89 7.62
N SER A 157 4.03 -14.42 8.65
CA SER A 157 3.63 -14.24 10.04
C SER A 157 3.90 -12.79 10.52
N PRO A 158 3.42 -12.40 11.72
CA PRO A 158 3.76 -11.10 12.29
C PRO A 158 5.27 -10.86 12.46
N TYR A 159 6.07 -11.92 12.66
CA TYR A 159 7.53 -11.82 12.72
C TYR A 159 8.12 -11.46 11.35
N MET A 160 7.76 -12.20 10.30
CA MET A 160 8.31 -11.95 8.96
C MET A 160 7.72 -10.72 8.28
N GLU A 161 6.58 -10.22 8.75
CA GLU A 161 5.95 -8.99 8.26
C GLU A 161 6.89 -7.79 8.32
N PHE A 162 7.80 -7.73 9.31
CA PHE A 162 8.85 -6.71 9.37
C PHE A 162 9.68 -6.66 8.09
N TYR A 163 10.15 -7.81 7.59
CA TYR A 163 10.99 -7.87 6.39
C TYR A 163 10.19 -7.59 5.12
N VAL A 164 8.90 -7.94 5.10
CA VAL A 164 8.00 -7.60 4.00
C VAL A 164 7.84 -6.08 3.89
N LEU A 165 7.61 -5.40 5.01
CA LEU A 165 7.51 -3.94 5.04
C LEU A 165 8.83 -3.28 4.65
N GLU A 166 9.95 -3.77 5.18
CA GLU A 166 11.28 -3.29 4.82
C GLU A 166 11.55 -3.44 3.31
N ALA A 167 11.24 -4.61 2.72
CA ALA A 167 11.36 -4.84 1.29
C ALA A 167 10.54 -3.82 0.47
N LEU A 168 9.28 -3.57 0.84
CA LEU A 168 8.44 -2.59 0.17
C LEU A 168 9.06 -1.18 0.19
N TYR A 169 9.65 -0.75 1.32
CA TYR A 169 10.35 0.53 1.39
C TYR A 169 11.68 0.55 0.61
N LEU A 170 12.43 -0.55 0.58
CA LEU A 170 13.65 -0.67 -0.22
C LEU A 170 13.37 -0.57 -1.73
N MET A 171 12.18 -1.00 -2.17
CA MET A 171 11.71 -0.88 -3.54
C MET A 171 11.05 0.48 -3.85
N GLY A 172 10.95 1.39 -2.87
CA GLY A 172 10.27 2.68 -3.02
C GLY A 172 8.74 2.60 -3.02
N ALA A 173 8.16 1.44 -2.65
CA ALA A 173 6.73 1.16 -2.64
C ALA A 173 6.06 1.57 -1.32
N ALA A 174 6.37 2.77 -0.80
CA ALA A 174 5.91 3.24 0.50
C ALA A 174 4.37 3.27 0.65
N GLY A 175 3.63 3.54 -0.44
CA GLY A 175 2.17 3.46 -0.43
C GLY A 175 1.64 2.05 -0.20
N VAL A 176 2.29 1.04 -0.80
CA VAL A 176 1.94 -0.37 -0.60
C VAL A 176 2.34 -0.84 0.80
N ALA A 177 3.49 -0.39 1.32
CA ALA A 177 3.88 -0.65 2.71
C ALA A 177 2.86 -0.09 3.70
N GLU A 178 2.42 1.16 3.49
CA GLU A 178 1.39 1.79 4.31
C GLU A 178 0.06 1.03 4.25
N GLU A 179 -0.38 0.67 3.05
CA GLU A 179 -1.58 -0.13 2.83
C GLU A 179 -1.50 -1.47 3.56
N ARG A 180 -0.41 -2.20 3.39
CA ARG A 180 -0.21 -3.51 4.02
C ARG A 180 -0.18 -3.40 5.55
N MET A 181 0.53 -2.42 6.10
CA MET A 181 0.50 -2.14 7.54
C MET A 181 -0.91 -1.87 8.05
N ARG A 182 -1.64 -0.97 7.37
CA ARG A 182 -3.01 -0.64 7.76
C ARG A 182 -3.92 -1.85 7.74
N ASN A 183 -3.77 -2.74 6.74
CA ASN A 183 -4.61 -3.93 6.60
C ASN A 183 -4.27 -5.02 7.63
N ARG A 184 -2.99 -5.40 7.76
CA ARG A 184 -2.62 -6.58 8.56
C ARG A 184 -2.70 -6.38 10.08
N PHE A 185 -2.44 -5.16 10.53
CA PHE A 185 -2.42 -4.82 11.97
C PHE A 185 -3.76 -4.34 12.49
N ALA A 186 -4.71 -4.14 11.59
CA ALA A 186 -5.96 -3.46 11.82
C ALA A 186 -6.76 -4.08 12.98
N ALA A 187 -6.92 -5.42 12.97
CA ALA A 187 -7.70 -6.13 13.98
C ALA A 187 -7.08 -6.00 15.38
N GLN A 188 -5.74 -5.93 15.46
CA GLN A 188 -5.01 -5.78 16.70
C GLN A 188 -5.17 -4.37 17.27
N VAL A 189 -5.08 -3.35 16.41
CA VAL A 189 -5.22 -1.94 16.79
C VAL A 189 -6.65 -1.62 17.22
N ALA A 190 -7.63 -2.28 16.63
CA ALA A 190 -9.02 -2.01 16.92
C ALA A 190 -9.56 -2.79 18.12
N ASP A 191 -8.87 -3.83 18.61
CA ASP A 191 -9.27 -4.59 19.80
C ASP A 191 -9.25 -3.68 21.06
N PRO A 192 -10.41 -3.32 21.63
CA PRO A 192 -10.47 -2.40 22.76
C PRO A 192 -9.91 -3.01 24.05
N ALA A 193 -9.74 -4.34 24.11
CA ALA A 193 -9.21 -5.05 25.27
C ALA A 193 -7.70 -5.31 25.17
N CYS A 194 -7.04 -4.90 24.07
CA CYS A 194 -5.62 -5.14 23.84
C CYS A 194 -4.84 -3.82 23.72
N HIS A 195 -3.70 -3.73 24.40
CA HIS A 195 -2.82 -2.54 24.38
C HIS A 195 -1.41 -2.86 23.84
N THR A 196 -1.25 -4.10 23.34
CA THR A 196 -0.01 -4.68 22.82
C THR A 196 -0.31 -5.38 21.49
N LEU A 197 0.73 -5.86 20.80
CA LEU A 197 0.62 -6.56 19.53
C LEU A 197 0.69 -8.07 19.75
N TRP A 198 -0.12 -8.82 19.00
CA TRP A 198 -0.28 -10.27 19.16
C TRP A 198 0.91 -11.05 18.62
N GLU A 199 1.09 -12.29 19.09
CA GLU A 199 2.09 -13.22 18.59
C GLU A 199 1.76 -13.70 17.17
N LEU A 200 0.49 -13.99 16.92
CA LEU A 200 -0.02 -14.49 15.66
C LEU A 200 -1.13 -13.58 15.15
N TRP A 201 -1.47 -13.69 13.86
CA TRP A 201 -2.57 -12.92 13.27
C TRP A 201 -3.92 -13.23 13.92
N THR A 202 -4.07 -14.43 14.49
CA THR A 202 -5.20 -14.81 15.34
C THR A 202 -4.80 -14.69 16.80
N LYS A 203 -5.46 -13.80 17.56
CA LYS A 203 -5.17 -13.57 18.99
C LYS A 203 -5.17 -14.86 19.83
N ALA A 204 -6.10 -15.78 19.56
CA ALA A 204 -6.28 -17.00 20.36
C ALA A 204 -5.18 -18.05 20.16
N ASP A 205 -4.37 -17.92 19.10
CA ASP A 205 -3.38 -18.92 18.73
C ASP A 205 -2.02 -18.68 19.43
N GLY A 206 -1.84 -17.55 20.11
CA GLY A 206 -0.60 -17.19 20.81
C GLY A 206 -0.82 -16.15 21.91
N THR A 207 0.26 -15.52 22.40
CA THR A 207 0.14 -14.41 23.35
C THR A 207 -0.40 -13.15 22.68
N ASP A 208 -1.16 -12.33 23.41
CA ASP A 208 -1.60 -11.00 22.97
C ASP A 208 -0.53 -9.91 23.17
N ASN A 209 0.67 -10.27 23.60
CA ASN A 209 1.80 -9.38 23.85
C ASN A 209 3.13 -10.00 23.40
N HIS A 210 3.45 -9.85 22.11
CA HIS A 210 4.69 -10.37 21.52
C HIS A 210 5.49 -9.31 20.77
N ALA A 211 6.74 -9.11 21.19
CA ALA A 211 7.59 -8.04 20.67
C ALA A 211 7.96 -8.19 19.18
N TRP A 212 7.95 -9.41 18.64
CA TRP A 212 8.32 -9.64 17.23
C TRP A 212 7.37 -9.00 16.22
N ASN A 213 6.19 -8.60 16.67
CA ASN A 213 5.16 -7.97 15.83
C ASN A 213 5.36 -6.44 15.81
N GLY A 214 6.38 -5.92 16.51
CA GLY A 214 6.73 -4.50 16.54
C GLY A 214 7.36 -3.95 15.25
N GLY A 215 7.43 -4.73 14.18
CA GLY A 215 8.11 -4.36 12.95
C GLY A 215 7.72 -3.00 12.34
N PRO A 216 6.43 -2.62 12.30
CA PRO A 216 5.99 -1.31 11.81
C PRO A 216 6.65 -0.13 12.53
N LEU A 217 6.99 -0.24 13.82
CA LEU A 217 7.65 0.83 14.57
C LEU A 217 8.99 1.19 13.92
N TYR A 218 9.80 0.18 13.62
CA TYR A 218 11.06 0.39 12.91
C TYR A 218 10.83 0.91 11.49
N ALA A 219 9.93 0.30 10.74
CA ALA A 219 9.67 0.68 9.34
C ALA A 219 9.24 2.17 9.22
N LEU A 220 8.38 2.62 10.13
CA LEU A 220 7.95 4.02 10.20
C LEU A 220 9.10 4.97 10.56
N SER A 221 9.98 4.60 11.50
CA SER A 221 11.13 5.45 11.87
C SER A 221 12.22 5.46 10.77
N ALA A 222 12.66 4.29 10.32
CA ALA A 222 13.81 4.13 9.44
C ALA A 222 13.50 4.51 7.98
N TYR A 223 12.27 4.29 7.51
CA TYR A 223 11.92 4.48 6.09
C TYR A 223 10.84 5.53 5.86
N THR A 224 9.75 5.53 6.63
CA THR A 224 8.69 6.54 6.44
C THR A 224 9.17 7.93 6.82
N ALA A 225 9.74 8.08 8.01
CA ALA A 225 10.47 9.28 8.40
C ALA A 225 11.86 9.35 7.74
N GLY A 226 12.43 8.20 7.38
CA GLY A 226 13.68 8.10 6.64
C GLY A 226 14.92 8.34 7.49
N VAL A 227 14.84 8.20 8.82
CA VAL A 227 15.94 8.48 9.75
C VAL A 227 16.62 7.19 10.15
N ARG A 228 17.81 6.91 9.58
CA ARG A 228 18.57 5.69 9.87
C ARG A 228 20.09 5.89 9.72
N PRO A 229 20.93 5.16 10.49
CA PRO A 229 22.38 5.29 10.41
C PRO A 229 22.89 4.68 9.10
N THR A 230 23.91 5.32 8.54
CA THR A 230 24.65 4.83 7.36
C THR A 230 26.09 4.47 7.71
N GLU A 231 26.58 4.94 8.87
CA GLU A 231 27.85 4.55 9.46
C GLU A 231 27.67 4.22 10.96
N PRO A 232 28.57 3.40 11.54
CA PRO A 232 28.46 2.96 12.93
C PRO A 232 28.31 4.10 13.94
N GLY A 233 27.46 3.88 14.94
CA GLY A 233 27.25 4.81 16.06
C GLY A 233 26.76 6.19 15.61
N TRP A 234 25.92 6.24 14.56
CA TRP A 234 25.27 7.45 14.04
C TRP A 234 26.21 8.57 13.61
N THR A 235 27.50 8.28 13.42
CA THR A 235 28.51 9.24 12.94
C THR A 235 28.10 9.82 11.59
N ARG A 236 27.53 9.00 10.71
CA ARG A 236 26.74 9.43 9.55
C ARG A 236 25.39 8.72 9.52
N TYR A 237 24.39 9.46 9.06
CA TYR A 237 23.03 8.97 8.91
C TYR A 237 22.34 9.66 7.73
N GLU A 238 21.17 9.16 7.37
CA GLU A 238 20.33 9.80 6.36
C GLU A 238 18.97 10.21 6.92
N VAL A 239 18.36 11.18 6.22
CA VAL A 239 16.99 11.67 6.42
C VAL A 239 16.34 11.73 5.04
N VAL A 240 15.79 10.60 4.59
CA VAL A 240 15.17 10.45 3.25
C VAL A 240 13.73 9.96 3.42
N PRO A 241 12.76 10.86 3.64
CA PRO A 241 11.40 10.49 4.04
C PRO A 241 10.60 9.89 2.89
N GLN A 242 10.18 8.64 3.05
CA GLN A 242 9.22 8.00 2.14
C GLN A 242 7.80 8.13 2.68
N THR A 243 7.18 9.30 2.45
CA THR A 243 5.95 9.70 3.17
C THR A 243 4.70 8.88 2.85
N GLY A 244 4.69 8.13 1.73
CA GLY A 244 3.45 7.51 1.23
C GLY A 244 2.33 8.55 1.13
N THR A 245 1.15 8.22 1.66
CA THR A 245 0.01 9.14 1.67
C THR A 245 0.07 10.17 2.80
N LEU A 246 0.92 9.99 3.81
CA LEU A 246 1.03 10.86 4.97
C LEU A 246 1.43 12.28 4.57
N THR A 247 0.68 13.27 5.07
CA THR A 247 0.98 14.70 4.86
C THR A 247 1.82 15.30 5.98
N ARG A 248 1.96 14.59 7.11
CA ARG A 248 2.74 15.05 8.27
C ARG A 248 3.41 13.89 9.00
N ILE A 249 4.68 14.07 9.32
CA ILE A 249 5.46 13.18 10.20
C ILE A 249 6.19 14.04 11.22
N ASN A 250 6.25 13.57 12.47
CA ASN A 250 7.10 14.13 13.51
C ASN A 250 7.70 12.95 14.31
N THR A 251 9.03 12.87 14.38
CA THR A 251 9.73 11.75 15.00
C THR A 251 10.91 12.22 15.85
N VAL A 252 11.23 11.41 16.85
CA VAL A 252 12.45 11.51 17.66
C VAL A 252 13.16 10.17 17.58
N THR A 253 14.39 10.17 17.09
CA THR A 253 15.25 9.00 17.04
C THR A 253 16.37 9.19 18.06
N PRO A 254 16.31 8.50 19.22
CA PRO A 254 17.35 8.59 20.23
C PRO A 254 18.64 7.89 19.75
N THR A 255 19.78 8.52 19.98
CA THR A 255 21.12 7.99 19.62
C THR A 255 22.11 8.24 20.75
N ASP A 256 23.28 7.58 20.70
CA ASP A 256 24.41 7.84 21.61
C ASP A 256 24.99 9.26 21.44
N LYS A 257 24.73 9.92 20.30
CA LYS A 257 25.10 11.32 20.05
C LYS A 257 24.07 12.32 20.58
N GLY A 258 22.89 11.86 20.98
CA GLY A 258 21.73 12.66 21.37
C GLY A 258 20.55 12.47 20.42
N ASP A 259 19.44 13.15 20.72
CA ASP A 259 18.22 13.00 19.94
C ASP A 259 18.34 13.63 18.55
N ILE A 260 18.03 12.84 17.51
CA ILE A 260 17.72 13.36 16.18
C ILE A 260 16.21 13.64 16.14
N ARG A 261 15.83 14.88 15.88
CA ARG A 261 14.40 15.25 15.72
C ARG A 261 14.13 15.59 14.27
N PHE A 262 13.17 14.90 13.66
CA PHE A 262 12.79 15.14 12.27
C PHE A 262 11.29 15.36 12.15
N GLY A 263 10.91 16.31 11.31
CA GLY A 263 9.53 16.54 10.93
C GLY A 263 9.41 16.92 9.46
N ILE A 264 8.29 16.54 8.85
CA ILE A 264 7.91 16.96 7.51
C ILE A 264 6.42 17.29 7.48
N VAL A 265 6.06 18.36 6.77
CA VAL A 265 4.68 18.74 6.45
C VAL A 265 4.57 19.00 4.95
N ARG A 266 3.58 18.39 4.30
CA ARG A 266 3.21 18.63 2.90
C ARG A 266 1.89 19.39 2.82
N ASP A 267 1.89 20.49 2.08
CA ASP A 267 0.75 21.35 1.84
C ASP A 267 0.71 21.72 0.35
N GLY A 268 -0.17 21.05 -0.41
CA GLY A 268 -0.22 21.16 -1.88
C GLY A 268 1.13 20.89 -2.54
N THR A 269 1.65 21.88 -3.26
CA THR A 269 2.95 21.86 -3.97
C THR A 269 4.13 22.35 -3.12
N ARG A 270 3.94 22.39 -1.79
CA ARG A 270 4.96 22.78 -0.82
C ARG A 270 5.26 21.64 0.15
N ALA A 271 6.54 21.42 0.42
CA ALA A 271 7.00 20.55 1.50
C ALA A 271 7.94 21.32 2.43
N THR A 272 7.77 21.17 3.74
CA THR A 272 8.65 21.76 4.75
C THR A 272 9.21 20.67 5.65
N LEU A 273 10.53 20.57 5.71
CA LEU A 273 11.26 19.63 6.56
C LEU A 273 11.97 20.41 7.67
N THR A 274 11.94 19.86 8.87
CA THR A 274 12.69 20.36 10.03
C THR A 274 13.56 19.24 10.58
N LEU A 275 14.84 19.53 10.83
CA LEU A 275 15.80 18.58 11.39
C LEU A 275 16.58 19.24 12.52
N THR A 276 16.68 18.56 13.66
CA THR A 276 17.68 18.84 14.69
C THR A 276 18.66 17.68 14.69
N SER A 277 19.92 17.98 14.37
CA SER A 277 21.03 17.03 14.23
C SER A 277 22.04 17.25 15.36
N PRO A 278 22.34 16.24 16.19
CA PRO A 278 23.24 16.39 17.33
C PRO A 278 24.71 16.50 16.92
N ASN A 279 25.54 17.04 17.82
CA ASN A 279 26.98 17.16 17.60
C ASN A 279 27.64 15.79 17.32
N GLY A 280 28.71 15.79 16.52
CA GLY A 280 29.43 14.56 16.16
C GLY A 280 28.73 13.69 15.11
N THR A 281 27.73 14.24 14.41
CA THR A 281 27.02 13.56 13.32
C THR A 281 27.14 14.30 12.00
N THR A 282 26.83 13.65 10.89
CA THR A 282 26.62 14.29 9.59
C THR A 282 25.45 13.61 8.90
N ALA A 283 24.49 14.40 8.41
CA ALA A 283 23.27 13.87 7.80
C ALA A 283 23.28 14.06 6.28
N ARG A 284 22.84 13.03 5.54
CA ARG A 284 22.40 13.19 4.15
C ARG A 284 20.88 13.36 4.14
N VAL A 285 20.40 14.55 3.77
CA VAL A 285 18.98 14.90 3.73
C VAL A 285 18.47 14.83 2.29
N GLY A 286 17.46 14.02 2.04
CA GLY A 286 16.71 14.00 0.77
C GLY A 286 15.47 14.87 0.88
N VAL A 287 15.43 15.98 0.14
CA VAL A 287 14.25 16.84 0.06
C VAL A 287 13.34 16.32 -1.06
N PRO A 288 12.14 15.80 -0.77
CA PRO A 288 11.27 15.18 -1.76
C PRO A 288 10.72 16.21 -2.76
N VAL A 289 10.66 15.83 -4.04
CA VAL A 289 10.13 16.68 -5.11
C VAL A 289 8.73 16.27 -5.57
N TYR A 290 8.26 15.08 -5.18
CA TYR A 290 6.93 14.54 -5.49
C TYR A 290 6.55 14.62 -6.98
N GLY A 291 7.52 14.40 -7.88
CA GLY A 291 7.31 14.50 -9.33
C GLY A 291 7.31 15.92 -9.90
N GLY A 292 7.58 16.95 -9.08
CA GLY A 292 7.72 18.33 -9.54
C GLY A 292 8.90 18.50 -10.49
N SER A 293 8.69 19.12 -11.64
CA SER A 293 9.71 19.27 -12.69
C SER A 293 10.71 20.40 -12.44
N GLN A 294 10.33 21.41 -11.65
CA GLN A 294 11.13 22.60 -11.35
C GLN A 294 11.02 23.00 -9.87
N PRO A 295 11.40 22.13 -8.92
CA PRO A 295 11.32 22.47 -7.51
C PRO A 295 12.33 23.58 -7.17
N VAL A 296 11.91 24.49 -6.30
CA VAL A 296 12.77 25.50 -5.68
C VAL A 296 12.94 25.13 -4.21
N ILE A 297 14.17 24.97 -3.76
CA ILE A 297 14.48 24.56 -2.38
C ILE A 297 15.23 25.67 -1.67
N ARG A 298 14.75 26.02 -0.48
CA ARG A 298 15.41 26.92 0.46
C ARG A 298 15.87 26.14 1.68
N ALA A 299 17.09 26.40 2.14
CA ALA A 299 17.62 25.94 3.42
C ALA A 299 17.78 27.16 4.34
N ASN A 300 17.16 27.13 5.52
CA ASN A 300 17.16 28.24 6.49
C ASN A 300 16.82 29.59 5.84
N GLY A 301 15.82 29.59 4.94
CA GLY A 301 15.34 30.77 4.21
C GLY A 301 16.13 31.12 2.93
N THR A 302 17.33 30.58 2.73
CA THR A 302 18.20 30.85 1.58
C THR A 302 17.96 29.85 0.45
N THR A 303 17.74 30.31 -0.78
CA THR A 303 17.60 29.41 -1.94
C THR A 303 18.91 28.67 -2.19
N VAL A 304 18.85 27.33 -2.17
CA VAL A 304 19.98 26.44 -2.41
C VAL A 304 19.84 25.60 -3.68
N PHE A 305 18.63 25.52 -4.26
CA PHE A 305 18.37 24.80 -5.51
C PHE A 305 17.25 25.47 -6.31
N THR A 306 17.48 25.68 -7.61
CA THR A 306 16.47 26.12 -8.60
C THR A 306 16.94 25.79 -10.02
N GLY A 307 16.02 25.69 -10.98
CA GLY A 307 16.38 25.40 -12.38
C GLY A 307 17.13 24.08 -12.57
N GLY A 308 16.87 23.10 -11.70
CA GLY A 308 17.52 21.79 -11.74
C GLY A 308 18.97 21.75 -11.23
N SER A 309 19.50 22.86 -10.71
CA SER A 309 20.89 23.01 -10.24
C SER A 309 20.96 23.66 -8.85
N SER A 310 22.08 23.48 -8.15
CA SER A 310 22.33 24.17 -6.87
C SER A 310 22.80 25.61 -7.11
N THR A 311 22.26 26.58 -6.38
CA THR A 311 22.42 28.02 -6.73
C THR A 311 22.87 28.93 -5.59
N GLY A 312 23.11 28.38 -4.40
CA GLY A 312 23.54 29.14 -3.21
C GLY A 312 24.35 28.28 -2.24
N GLY A 313 24.90 28.91 -1.21
CA GLY A 313 25.65 28.26 -0.13
C GLY A 313 25.11 28.65 1.24
N VAL A 314 24.88 27.66 2.10
CA VAL A 314 24.59 27.85 3.52
C VAL A 314 25.72 27.17 4.29
N SER A 315 26.31 27.85 5.28
CA SER A 315 27.41 27.27 6.07
C SER A 315 26.99 25.92 6.67
N GLY A 316 27.84 24.91 6.52
CA GLY A 316 27.55 23.55 7.00
C GLY A 316 26.65 22.72 6.08
N LEU A 317 26.28 23.20 4.89
CA LEU A 317 25.48 22.48 3.89
C LEU A 317 26.25 22.35 2.57
N SER A 318 26.24 21.17 1.97
CA SER A 318 26.78 20.91 0.62
C SER A 318 25.81 20.09 -0.23
N PRO A 319 25.69 20.35 -1.55
CA PRO A 319 24.91 19.50 -2.45
C PRO A 319 25.42 18.05 -2.48
N ALA A 320 24.51 17.08 -2.56
CA ALA A 320 24.82 15.64 -2.56
C ALA A 320 24.12 14.88 -3.71
N GLY A 321 23.80 15.58 -4.80
CA GLY A 321 23.17 15.02 -6.00
C GLY A 321 21.64 15.12 -6.00
N LYS A 322 21.01 14.49 -6.99
CA LYS A 322 19.55 14.37 -7.12
C LYS A 322 19.20 13.09 -7.87
N ASP A 323 17.97 12.63 -7.70
CA ASP A 323 17.34 11.61 -8.54
C ASP A 323 15.92 12.08 -8.95
N ALA A 324 15.08 11.15 -9.41
CA ALA A 324 13.70 11.46 -9.81
C ALA A 324 12.79 11.87 -8.63
N SER A 325 13.14 11.49 -7.40
CA SER A 325 12.30 11.63 -6.21
C SER A 325 12.82 12.68 -5.23
N TYR A 326 14.12 12.93 -5.19
CA TYR A 326 14.76 13.81 -4.19
C TYR A 326 15.86 14.69 -4.77
N VAL A 327 16.04 15.84 -4.13
CA VAL A 327 17.30 16.61 -4.18
C VAL A 327 18.02 16.41 -2.85
N TYR A 328 19.29 16.02 -2.90
CA TYR A 328 20.05 15.64 -1.71
C TYR A 328 21.04 16.72 -1.28
N PHE A 329 21.17 16.88 0.04
CA PHE A 329 22.16 17.74 0.68
C PHE A 329 22.85 16.98 1.81
N THR A 330 24.14 17.23 2.01
CA THR A 330 24.84 16.86 3.24
C THR A 330 24.81 18.05 4.19
N VAL A 331 24.47 17.82 5.45
CA VAL A 331 24.42 18.85 6.49
C VAL A 331 25.24 18.47 7.72
N GLN A 332 25.91 19.47 8.29
CA GLN A 332 26.59 19.41 9.59
C GLN A 332 25.58 19.44 10.76
N PRO A 333 26.01 19.13 12.00
CA PRO A 333 25.16 19.24 13.18
C PRO A 333 24.49 20.61 13.32
N GLY A 334 23.30 20.64 13.92
CA GLY A 334 22.53 21.85 14.15
C GLY A 334 21.06 21.70 13.75
N THR A 335 20.38 22.85 13.68
CA THR A 335 18.96 22.92 13.29
C THR A 335 18.84 23.38 11.84
N TRP A 336 18.07 22.64 11.06
CA TRP A 336 17.85 22.86 9.65
C TRP A 336 16.36 22.93 9.34
N THR A 337 15.98 23.91 8.53
CA THR A 337 14.67 23.96 7.88
C THR A 337 14.86 23.95 6.37
N PHE A 338 14.28 22.97 5.70
CA PHE A 338 14.19 22.95 4.24
C PHE A 338 12.77 23.24 3.82
N THR A 339 12.59 24.16 2.88
CA THR A 339 11.30 24.42 2.24
C THR A 339 11.44 24.20 0.75
N ALA A 340 10.68 23.25 0.21
CA ALA A 340 10.54 23.01 -1.21
C ALA A 340 9.20 23.57 -1.69
N THR A 341 9.21 24.33 -2.79
CA THR A 341 8.02 24.81 -3.50
C THR A 341 8.08 24.39 -4.96
N GLY A 342 6.92 24.27 -5.61
CA GLY A 342 6.88 23.70 -6.96
C GLY A 342 7.20 22.20 -6.94
N THR A 343 7.00 21.55 -5.80
CA THR A 343 6.92 20.09 -5.75
C THR A 343 5.64 19.67 -6.48
N GLY A 344 5.61 18.45 -7.01
CA GLY A 344 4.37 17.89 -7.54
C GLY A 344 3.38 17.55 -6.42
N ARG A 345 2.27 16.94 -6.80
CA ARG A 345 1.17 16.55 -5.92
C ARG A 345 0.96 15.05 -6.00
N LEU A 346 0.88 14.36 -4.85
CA LEU A 346 0.51 12.94 -4.87
C LEU A 346 -0.99 12.73 -5.12
N ASP A 347 -1.82 13.72 -4.81
CA ASP A 347 -3.25 13.68 -5.16
C ASP A 347 -3.52 14.05 -6.63
N ASP A 348 -2.51 14.55 -7.35
CA ASP A 348 -2.56 14.79 -8.79
C ASP A 348 -1.17 14.73 -9.46
N LEU A 349 -0.82 13.55 -9.94
CA LEU A 349 0.38 13.25 -10.72
C LEU A 349 0.38 13.91 -12.10
N ALA A 350 -0.79 14.28 -12.62
CA ALA A 350 -0.93 14.90 -13.93
C ALA A 350 -0.63 16.40 -13.91
N LEU A 351 -0.62 17.04 -12.74
CA LEU A 351 -0.39 18.49 -12.60
C LEU A 351 0.87 18.96 -13.35
N GLY A 352 0.67 19.84 -14.33
CA GLY A 352 1.70 20.43 -15.18
C GLY A 352 2.39 19.46 -16.14
N ARG A 353 1.84 18.26 -16.33
CA ARG A 353 2.42 17.24 -17.20
C ARG A 353 2.10 17.48 -18.68
N PRO A 354 3.00 17.12 -19.60
CA PRO A 354 2.76 17.24 -21.04
C PRO A 354 1.54 16.46 -21.49
N VAL A 355 0.75 17.07 -22.37
CA VAL A 355 -0.46 16.47 -22.96
C VAL A 355 -0.31 16.40 -24.48
N THR A 356 -0.58 15.22 -25.04
CA THR A 356 -0.66 14.98 -26.50
C THR A 356 -2.06 14.53 -26.86
N GLY A 357 -2.43 14.59 -28.14
CA GLY A 357 -3.74 14.16 -28.62
C GLY A 357 -3.85 14.21 -30.13
N ASN A 358 -4.64 13.31 -30.74
CA ASN A 358 -4.88 13.30 -32.19
C ASN A 358 -5.74 14.48 -32.67
N ASN A 359 -6.41 15.16 -31.76
CA ASN A 359 -7.29 16.28 -32.06
C ASN A 359 -7.17 17.34 -30.95
N SER A 360 -7.24 18.63 -31.28
CA SER A 360 -7.37 19.73 -30.32
C SER A 360 -7.65 21.04 -31.04
N LEU A 361 -8.36 21.95 -30.38
CA LEU A 361 -8.44 23.37 -30.74
C LEU A 361 -7.52 24.17 -29.81
N GLU A 362 -6.57 24.88 -30.39
CA GLU A 362 -5.57 25.68 -29.65
C GLU A 362 -5.84 27.17 -29.85
N ASN A 363 -6.16 27.89 -28.78
CA ASN A 363 -6.36 29.35 -28.80
C ASN A 363 -6.19 29.99 -27.40
N GLY A 364 -6.62 31.24 -27.25
CA GLY A 364 -6.53 31.99 -26.00
C GLY A 364 -7.36 31.44 -24.82
N ASP A 365 -8.34 30.57 -25.09
CA ASP A 365 -9.18 29.92 -24.06
C ASP A 365 -8.86 28.44 -23.88
N TRP A 366 -8.52 27.74 -24.98
CA TRP A 366 -8.42 26.29 -25.07
C TRP A 366 -7.03 25.83 -25.46
N GLY A 367 -6.56 24.75 -24.86
CA GLY A 367 -5.33 24.09 -25.29
C GLY A 367 -5.05 22.78 -24.57
N ARG A 368 -4.13 21.97 -25.11
CA ARG A 368 -3.72 20.69 -24.49
C ARG A 368 -3.10 20.88 -23.12
N ASP A 369 -2.23 21.87 -22.97
CA ASP A 369 -1.53 22.22 -21.72
C ASP A 369 -2.47 22.67 -20.60
N ARG A 370 -3.68 23.11 -20.95
CA ARG A 370 -4.73 23.48 -20.00
C ARG A 370 -5.50 22.29 -19.41
N LEU A 371 -5.33 21.08 -19.94
CA LEU A 371 -5.96 19.89 -19.36
C LEU A 371 -5.36 19.51 -18.00
N THR A 372 -4.11 19.92 -17.75
CA THR A 372 -3.31 19.57 -16.59
C THR A 372 -2.82 20.80 -15.82
N ASP A 373 -3.46 21.96 -15.97
CA ASP A 373 -2.97 23.24 -15.41
C ASP A 373 -3.38 23.49 -13.94
N GLY A 374 -4.16 22.58 -13.37
CA GLY A 374 -4.68 22.64 -12.01
C GLY A 374 -5.94 23.51 -11.86
N ARG A 375 -6.54 24.01 -12.94
CA ARG A 375 -7.80 24.76 -12.93
C ARG A 375 -8.98 23.81 -13.10
N LEU A 376 -9.52 23.41 -11.95
CA LEU A 376 -10.66 22.50 -11.86
C LEU A 376 -11.99 23.02 -12.45
N ARG A 377 -12.03 24.26 -12.97
CA ARG A 377 -13.20 24.91 -13.55
C ARG A 377 -12.82 25.69 -14.80
N GLY A 378 -13.70 25.67 -15.79
CA GLY A 378 -13.54 26.48 -16.99
C GLY A 378 -13.71 27.95 -16.67
N VAL A 379 -12.70 28.76 -16.96
CA VAL A 379 -12.73 30.22 -16.80
C VAL A 379 -12.22 30.88 -18.08
N THR A 380 -12.61 32.12 -18.34
CA THR A 380 -12.10 32.88 -19.49
C THR A 380 -10.57 32.93 -19.48
N GLY A 381 -9.94 32.63 -20.62
CA GLY A 381 -8.48 32.50 -20.75
C GLY A 381 -7.90 31.12 -20.39
N ALA A 382 -8.70 30.28 -19.72
CA ALA A 382 -8.33 28.91 -19.34
C ALA A 382 -9.59 28.04 -19.16
N LYS A 383 -10.26 27.71 -20.27
CA LYS A 383 -11.47 26.87 -20.26
C LYS A 383 -11.17 25.37 -20.14
N GLY A 384 -9.91 24.98 -20.41
CA GLY A 384 -9.42 23.60 -20.37
C GLY A 384 -9.02 23.10 -21.76
N TYR A 385 -9.32 21.82 -22.03
CA TYR A 385 -9.12 21.18 -23.32
C TYR A 385 -10.43 21.07 -24.10
N THR A 386 -10.36 21.32 -25.42
CA THR A 386 -11.41 20.96 -26.35
C THR A 386 -10.85 20.36 -27.62
N SER A 387 -11.57 19.40 -28.20
CA SER A 387 -11.34 18.97 -29.59
C SER A 387 -11.85 20.02 -30.59
N ASN A 388 -11.46 19.87 -31.85
CA ASN A 388 -12.17 20.42 -33.00
C ASN A 388 -13.61 19.88 -33.06
N GLU A 389 -14.45 20.51 -33.88
CA GLU A 389 -15.87 20.18 -33.98
C GLU A 389 -16.11 18.92 -34.82
N PHE A 390 -17.13 18.16 -34.41
CA PHE A 390 -17.65 17.00 -35.10
C PHE A 390 -19.13 17.19 -35.42
N ALA A 391 -19.57 16.61 -36.54
CA ALA A 391 -20.96 16.67 -36.99
C ALA A 391 -21.89 15.67 -36.26
N SER A 392 -21.31 14.67 -35.57
CA SER A 392 -22.03 13.63 -34.83
C SER A 392 -21.37 13.40 -33.48
N ALA A 393 -22.16 12.94 -32.50
CA ALA A 393 -21.65 12.46 -31.23
C ALA A 393 -20.85 11.16 -31.37
N ASP A 394 -21.20 10.32 -32.35
CA ASP A 394 -20.49 9.06 -32.59
C ASP A 394 -19.21 9.33 -33.38
N VAL A 395 -18.08 9.06 -32.72
CA VAL A 395 -16.72 9.17 -33.28
C VAL A 395 -16.00 7.83 -33.21
N SER A 396 -16.73 6.71 -33.10
CA SER A 396 -16.14 5.37 -32.92
C SER A 396 -15.27 4.90 -34.09
N ALA A 397 -15.51 5.43 -35.29
CA ALA A 397 -14.70 5.14 -36.48
C ALA A 397 -13.30 5.77 -36.44
N ASP A 398 -13.16 6.93 -35.78
CA ASP A 398 -11.88 7.61 -35.54
C ASP A 398 -11.92 8.28 -34.14
N PRO A 399 -11.66 7.50 -33.08
CA PRO A 399 -11.83 7.96 -31.70
C PRO A 399 -10.96 9.18 -31.38
N VAL A 400 -11.52 10.13 -30.64
CA VAL A 400 -10.76 11.28 -30.11
C VAL A 400 -9.99 10.82 -28.88
N TRP A 401 -8.68 11.07 -28.83
CA TRP A 401 -7.89 10.76 -27.64
C TRP A 401 -6.97 11.89 -27.20
N VAL A 402 -6.80 11.96 -25.89
CA VAL A 402 -5.77 12.76 -25.21
C VAL A 402 -4.94 11.86 -24.32
N GLU A 403 -3.67 12.18 -24.19
CA GLU A 403 -2.70 11.39 -23.43
C GLU A 403 -1.79 12.29 -22.61
N ILE A 404 -1.56 11.89 -21.37
CA ILE A 404 -0.71 12.58 -20.41
C ILE A 404 0.53 11.72 -20.18
N ASP A 405 1.71 12.35 -20.26
CA ASP A 405 2.98 11.74 -19.86
C ASP A 405 3.30 12.10 -18.39
N LEU A 406 3.13 11.15 -17.48
CA LEU A 406 3.44 11.28 -16.06
C LEU A 406 4.96 11.38 -15.79
N GLY A 407 5.80 11.25 -16.82
CA GLY A 407 7.26 11.42 -16.80
C GLY A 407 8.05 10.22 -16.29
N ALA A 408 7.42 9.33 -15.51
CA ALA A 408 8.00 8.06 -15.07
C ALA A 408 6.89 7.04 -14.79
N ASP A 409 7.25 5.77 -14.82
CA ASP A 409 6.38 4.68 -14.35
C ASP A 409 5.99 4.93 -12.90
N THR A 410 4.69 5.15 -12.68
CA THR A 410 4.11 5.46 -11.36
C THR A 410 2.90 4.57 -11.13
N ASP A 411 2.67 4.16 -9.89
CA ASP A 411 1.46 3.44 -9.52
C ASP A 411 0.26 4.38 -9.43
N LEU A 412 -0.77 4.08 -10.20
CA LEU A 412 -2.04 4.80 -10.20
C LEU A 412 -3.21 3.82 -10.27
N ASP A 413 -4.35 4.23 -9.72
CA ASP A 413 -5.54 3.39 -9.62
C ASP A 413 -6.84 4.13 -9.95
N ALA A 414 -6.73 5.40 -10.36
CA ALA A 414 -7.86 6.18 -10.81
C ALA A 414 -7.46 7.33 -11.73
N VAL A 415 -8.45 7.84 -12.47
CA VAL A 415 -8.41 9.11 -13.20
C VAL A 415 -9.64 9.92 -12.80
N ARG A 416 -9.51 11.25 -12.68
CA ARG A 416 -10.65 12.14 -12.47
C ARG A 416 -10.82 13.08 -13.66
N LEU A 417 -12.04 13.19 -14.16
CA LEU A 417 -12.41 14.06 -15.27
C LEU A 417 -13.25 15.22 -14.73
N PHE A 418 -12.75 16.45 -14.88
CA PHE A 418 -13.45 17.66 -14.46
C PHE A 418 -14.26 18.25 -15.63
N PRO A 419 -15.59 18.34 -15.50
CA PRO A 419 -16.47 19.00 -16.46
C PRO A 419 -16.07 20.43 -16.83
N ARG A 420 -16.31 20.80 -18.09
CA ARG A 420 -16.44 22.22 -18.49
C ARG A 420 -17.57 22.85 -17.68
N THR A 421 -17.36 24.05 -17.14
CA THR A 421 -18.29 24.70 -16.19
C THR A 421 -18.60 26.17 -16.50
N ASP A 422 -18.00 26.77 -17.52
CA ASP A 422 -18.24 28.17 -17.91
C ASP A 422 -19.59 28.38 -18.64
N THR A 423 -20.15 27.33 -19.24
CA THR A 423 -21.43 27.37 -19.96
C THR A 423 -22.20 26.06 -19.77
N PRO A 424 -23.54 26.07 -19.81
CA PRO A 424 -24.33 24.84 -19.81
C PRO A 424 -24.31 24.12 -21.16
N ALA A 425 -24.72 22.85 -21.16
CA ALA A 425 -25.06 22.11 -22.38
C ALA A 425 -26.38 22.62 -22.99
N ALA A 426 -26.57 22.36 -24.27
CA ALA A 426 -27.86 22.52 -24.94
C ALA A 426 -28.93 21.66 -24.22
N GLY A 427 -29.93 22.32 -23.63
CA GLY A 427 -30.96 21.65 -22.81
C GLY A 427 -30.61 21.48 -21.33
N GLY A 428 -29.50 22.07 -20.86
CA GLY A 428 -29.04 22.00 -19.47
C GLY A 428 -27.95 20.95 -19.22
N GLY A 429 -27.31 21.03 -18.05
CA GLY A 429 -26.21 20.13 -17.66
C GLY A 429 -24.84 20.55 -18.22
N THR A 430 -23.94 19.58 -18.34
CA THR A 430 -22.53 19.76 -18.77
C THR A 430 -22.36 19.60 -20.27
N PRO A 431 -21.71 20.54 -20.96
CA PRO A 431 -21.37 20.40 -22.37
C PRO A 431 -20.13 19.52 -22.61
N GLY A 432 -20.15 18.73 -23.69
CA GLY A 432 -18.97 18.07 -24.25
C GLY A 432 -18.31 16.97 -23.40
N PHE A 433 -18.92 16.58 -22.28
CA PHE A 433 -18.41 15.50 -21.42
C PHE A 433 -18.64 14.12 -22.09
N PRO A 434 -17.63 13.24 -22.17
CA PRO A 434 -17.72 12.02 -22.98
C PRO A 434 -18.76 11.02 -22.42
N ALA A 435 -19.54 10.42 -23.33
CA ALA A 435 -20.56 9.42 -23.01
C ALA A 435 -20.00 7.98 -23.04
N ASP A 436 -19.18 7.68 -24.05
CA ASP A 436 -18.50 6.39 -24.19
C ASP A 436 -17.01 6.62 -24.38
N PHE A 437 -16.19 5.97 -23.55
CA PHE A 437 -14.75 6.12 -23.59
C PHE A 437 -14.04 4.98 -22.86
N THR A 438 -12.74 4.87 -23.10
CA THR A 438 -11.84 4.01 -22.34
C THR A 438 -10.73 4.83 -21.70
N ILE A 439 -10.28 4.36 -20.54
CA ILE A 439 -9.01 4.80 -19.94
C ILE A 439 -8.01 3.69 -20.21
N ARG A 440 -6.90 4.07 -20.81
CA ARG A 440 -5.84 3.16 -21.23
C ARG A 440 -4.52 3.63 -20.65
N THR A 441 -3.66 2.69 -20.29
CA THR A 441 -2.36 2.99 -19.67
C THR A 441 -1.25 2.28 -20.41
N ARG A 442 -0.06 2.89 -20.42
CA ARG A 442 1.15 2.30 -21.01
C ARG A 442 2.38 2.57 -20.13
N PRO A 443 3.08 1.53 -19.66
CA PRO A 443 4.38 1.67 -19.01
C PRO A 443 5.44 2.22 -19.96
N ASP A 444 6.51 2.81 -19.41
CA ASP A 444 7.66 3.23 -20.18
C ASP A 444 8.29 2.07 -20.95
N GLY A 445 8.71 2.31 -22.19
CA GLY A 445 9.28 1.28 -23.08
C GLY A 445 8.28 0.25 -23.65
N SER A 446 7.02 0.22 -23.20
CA SER A 446 5.98 -0.63 -23.82
C SER A 446 5.47 -0.02 -25.12
N GLY A 447 5.23 -0.86 -26.14
CA GLY A 447 4.53 -0.46 -27.38
C GLY A 447 3.01 -0.59 -27.30
N THR A 448 2.48 -1.18 -26.23
CA THR A 448 1.07 -1.60 -26.14
C THR A 448 0.36 -0.93 -24.98
N TYR A 449 -0.84 -0.40 -25.25
CA TYR A 449 -1.75 0.11 -24.24
C TYR A 449 -2.62 -1.01 -23.68
N THR A 450 -2.77 -1.00 -22.36
CA THR A 450 -3.75 -1.81 -21.65
C THR A 450 -4.97 -0.96 -21.34
N THR A 451 -6.16 -1.43 -21.69
CA THR A 451 -7.41 -0.80 -21.24
C THR A 451 -7.64 -1.16 -19.79
N VAL A 452 -7.64 -0.16 -18.92
CA VAL A 452 -7.86 -0.34 -17.47
C VAL A 452 -9.29 -0.03 -17.05
N ARG A 453 -10.02 0.72 -17.88
CA ARG A 453 -11.43 1.03 -17.67
C ARG A 453 -12.15 1.26 -18.98
N THR A 454 -13.37 0.75 -19.07
CA THR A 454 -14.33 1.06 -20.13
C THR A 454 -15.58 1.68 -19.51
N VAL A 455 -16.06 2.76 -20.09
CA VAL A 455 -17.30 3.46 -19.69
C VAL A 455 -18.20 3.56 -20.91
N THR A 456 -19.47 3.19 -20.73
CA THR A 456 -20.50 3.21 -21.77
C THR A 456 -21.75 3.87 -21.20
N GLY A 457 -22.31 4.84 -21.93
CA GLY A 457 -23.52 5.54 -21.50
C GLY A 457 -23.35 6.37 -20.23
N GLN A 458 -22.19 7.00 -20.04
CA GLN A 458 -21.94 7.91 -18.91
C GLN A 458 -23.05 8.99 -18.84
N PRO A 459 -23.78 9.08 -17.71
CA PRO A 459 -24.74 10.15 -17.51
C PRO A 459 -24.07 11.52 -17.49
N ASN A 460 -24.82 12.56 -17.86
CA ASN A 460 -24.33 13.94 -17.75
C ASN A 460 -23.88 14.21 -16.30
N PRO A 461 -22.66 14.75 -16.08
CA PRO A 461 -22.16 14.95 -14.73
C PRO A 461 -22.69 16.20 -14.02
N ASP A 462 -23.50 17.04 -14.68
CA ASP A 462 -24.08 18.26 -14.12
C ASP A 462 -23.08 19.17 -13.38
N GLY A 463 -21.88 19.33 -13.97
CA GLY A 463 -20.79 20.15 -13.45
C GLY A 463 -19.93 19.48 -12.38
N LEU A 464 -20.21 18.23 -11.99
CA LEU A 464 -19.50 17.50 -10.94
C LEU A 464 -18.35 16.66 -11.52
N VAL A 465 -17.15 16.74 -10.92
CA VAL A 465 -16.03 15.88 -11.32
C VAL A 465 -16.41 14.40 -11.20
N GLN A 466 -16.02 13.61 -12.19
CA GLN A 466 -16.24 12.17 -12.20
C GLN A 466 -14.91 11.46 -11.93
N THR A 467 -14.95 10.45 -11.07
CA THR A 467 -13.79 9.68 -10.66
C THR A 467 -13.93 8.25 -11.15
N TYR A 468 -12.93 7.77 -11.88
CA TYR A 468 -12.91 6.46 -12.51
C TYR A 468 -11.78 5.63 -11.94
N GLY A 469 -12.10 4.76 -10.99
CA GLY A 469 -11.16 3.80 -10.43
C GLY A 469 -10.94 2.58 -11.32
N PHE A 470 -9.81 1.91 -11.11
CA PHE A 470 -9.42 0.64 -11.70
C PHE A 470 -8.40 -0.08 -10.79
N ARG A 471 -8.09 -1.36 -11.08
CA ARG A 471 -7.00 -2.07 -10.39
C ARG A 471 -5.72 -1.25 -10.51
N THR A 472 -4.95 -1.11 -9.43
CA THR A 472 -3.68 -0.38 -9.48
C THR A 472 -2.82 -0.91 -10.62
N VAL A 473 -2.34 0.00 -11.45
CA VAL A 473 -1.38 -0.28 -12.51
C VAL A 473 -0.21 0.68 -12.38
N THR A 474 0.98 0.20 -12.70
CA THR A 474 2.13 1.06 -12.95
C THR A 474 2.13 1.48 -14.42
N ALA A 475 2.10 2.78 -14.67
CA ALA A 475 2.23 3.31 -16.02
C ALA A 475 2.85 4.71 -16.02
N ARG A 476 3.44 5.08 -17.17
CA ARG A 476 3.92 6.43 -17.46
C ARG A 476 2.88 7.23 -18.25
N HIS A 477 2.17 6.57 -19.18
CA HIS A 477 1.20 7.24 -20.03
C HIS A 477 -0.22 6.86 -19.63
N VAL A 478 -1.08 7.87 -19.50
CA VAL A 478 -2.52 7.72 -19.28
C VAL A 478 -3.26 8.34 -20.44
N ARG A 479 -4.09 7.56 -21.12
CA ARG A 479 -4.87 7.97 -22.30
C ARG A 479 -6.36 7.86 -22.03
N LEU A 480 -7.08 8.95 -22.32
CA LEU A 480 -8.53 8.97 -22.45
C LEU A 480 -8.87 8.84 -23.93
N GLU A 481 -9.56 7.78 -24.34
CA GLU A 481 -9.95 7.51 -25.73
C GLU A 481 -11.47 7.45 -25.83
N VAL A 482 -12.06 8.40 -26.55
CA VAL A 482 -13.50 8.68 -26.57
C VAL A 482 -14.11 8.24 -27.89
N THR A 483 -15.16 7.44 -27.82
CA THR A 483 -15.90 6.91 -28.98
C THR A 483 -17.29 7.54 -29.11
N ARG A 484 -17.83 8.14 -28.04
CA ARG A 484 -19.06 8.95 -28.11
C ARG A 484 -18.93 10.24 -27.29
N LEU A 485 -19.11 11.36 -27.97
CA LEU A 485 -19.07 12.71 -27.40
C LEU A 485 -20.37 13.05 -26.66
N GLY A 486 -20.28 14.03 -25.75
CA GLY A 486 -21.41 14.53 -24.98
C GLY A 486 -22.29 15.54 -25.71
N THR A 487 -23.31 16.02 -25.00
CA THR A 487 -24.22 17.06 -25.48
C THR A 487 -23.46 18.35 -25.86
N PRO A 488 -23.74 18.99 -27.00
CA PRO A 488 -23.15 20.26 -27.40
C PRO A 488 -23.33 21.37 -26.37
N ALA A 489 -22.45 22.35 -26.41
CA ALA A 489 -22.55 23.54 -25.57
C ALA A 489 -23.69 24.47 -26.02
N SER A 490 -24.28 25.22 -25.09
CA SER A 490 -25.39 26.13 -25.39
C SER A 490 -24.99 27.28 -26.32
N ASP A 491 -23.70 27.61 -26.38
CA ASP A 491 -23.10 28.59 -27.29
C ASP A 491 -22.77 28.01 -28.68
N GLU A 492 -22.81 26.68 -28.85
CA GLU A 492 -22.49 25.96 -30.09
C GLU A 492 -23.38 24.70 -30.27
N THR A 493 -24.71 24.87 -30.29
CA THR A 493 -25.69 23.78 -30.13
C THR A 493 -25.66 22.67 -31.20
N THR A 494 -25.01 22.89 -32.34
CA THR A 494 -24.90 21.93 -33.44
C THR A 494 -23.55 21.23 -33.54
N LYS A 495 -22.61 21.54 -32.63
CA LYS A 495 -21.21 21.07 -32.70
C LYS A 495 -20.90 20.12 -31.57
N TYR A 496 -20.48 18.90 -31.89
CA TYR A 496 -20.02 17.94 -30.90
C TYR A 496 -18.52 18.10 -30.67
N ARG A 497 -18.10 18.10 -29.41
CA ARG A 497 -16.68 18.23 -29.00
C ARG A 497 -16.44 17.38 -27.76
N LEU A 498 -15.20 16.90 -27.58
CA LEU A 498 -14.71 16.47 -26.27
C LEU A 498 -14.25 17.71 -25.53
N GLN A 499 -14.86 18.02 -24.38
CA GLN A 499 -14.52 19.20 -23.58
C GLN A 499 -14.34 18.82 -22.10
N LEU A 500 -13.22 19.21 -21.52
CA LEU A 500 -12.89 19.00 -20.11
C LEU A 500 -12.19 20.24 -19.57
N ALA A 501 -12.50 20.62 -18.33
CA ALA A 501 -11.76 21.66 -17.63
C ALA A 501 -10.37 21.14 -17.20
N GLU A 502 -10.31 19.93 -16.66
CA GLU A 502 -9.10 19.32 -16.12
C GLU A 502 -9.18 17.78 -16.18
N LEU A 503 -8.04 17.11 -16.24
CA LEU A 503 -7.89 15.69 -15.96
C LEU A 503 -6.76 15.49 -14.94
N THR A 504 -7.10 14.92 -13.78
CA THR A 504 -6.11 14.65 -12.71
C THR A 504 -5.86 13.15 -12.57
N VAL A 505 -4.63 12.78 -12.20
CA VAL A 505 -4.24 11.37 -11.95
C VAL A 505 -3.74 11.22 -10.52
N PRO A 506 -4.56 10.74 -9.57
CA PRO A 506 -4.10 10.46 -8.21
C PRO A 506 -3.04 9.34 -8.16
N THR A 507 -2.12 9.38 -7.19
CA THR A 507 -1.35 8.18 -6.82
C THR A 507 -2.27 7.10 -6.28
N ALA A 508 -1.87 5.84 -6.51
CA ALA A 508 -2.57 4.69 -5.95
C ALA A 508 -2.83 4.86 -4.43
N ALA A 509 -4.05 4.52 -4.01
CA ALA A 509 -4.61 4.63 -2.66
C ALA A 509 -5.04 6.02 -2.14
N THR A 510 -5.19 7.05 -2.99
CA THR A 510 -5.76 8.36 -2.56
C THR A 510 -7.25 8.55 -2.89
N THR A 511 -7.82 7.71 -3.76
CA THR A 511 -9.21 7.83 -4.20
C THR A 511 -10.18 6.92 -3.44
N VAL A 512 -9.74 5.70 -3.13
CA VAL A 512 -10.49 4.81 -2.25
C VAL A 512 -9.59 4.36 -1.12
N THR A 513 -10.04 4.62 0.10
CA THR A 513 -9.35 4.18 1.32
C THR A 513 -10.27 3.26 2.11
N SER A 514 -9.67 2.36 2.87
CA SER A 514 -10.39 1.41 3.71
C SER A 514 -9.45 0.99 4.83
N ASN A 515 -10.02 0.60 5.98
CA ASN A 515 -9.23 0.11 7.10
C ASN A 515 -8.90 -1.38 7.03
N TYR A 516 -9.75 -2.18 6.38
CA TYR A 516 -9.59 -3.63 6.26
C TYR A 516 -9.91 -4.03 4.83
N THR A 517 -8.91 -4.38 4.04
CA THR A 517 -9.09 -4.71 2.61
C THR A 517 -8.35 -5.98 2.26
N LEU A 518 -9.02 -6.88 1.54
CA LEU A 518 -8.36 -7.94 0.80
C LEU A 518 -8.00 -7.44 -0.60
N GLU A 519 -6.71 -7.46 -0.94
CA GLU A 519 -6.19 -7.01 -2.23
C GLU A 519 -5.57 -8.22 -2.93
N ASN A 520 -6.20 -8.68 -4.01
CA ASN A 520 -5.71 -9.79 -4.81
C ASN A 520 -6.20 -9.71 -6.26
N GLY A 521 -6.06 -10.80 -7.03
CA GLY A 521 -6.53 -10.86 -8.41
C GLY A 521 -8.02 -10.54 -8.58
N ASP A 522 -8.85 -10.83 -7.57
CA ASP A 522 -10.32 -10.74 -7.62
C ASP A 522 -10.93 -9.62 -6.78
N TRP A 523 -10.28 -9.22 -5.69
CA TRP A 523 -10.76 -8.21 -4.75
C TRP A 523 -9.83 -7.00 -4.68
N GLY A 524 -10.36 -5.84 -4.34
CA GLY A 524 -9.58 -4.64 -4.07
C GLY A 524 -10.43 -3.40 -3.87
N LYS A 525 -9.95 -2.44 -3.08
CA LYS A 525 -10.77 -1.26 -2.70
C LYS A 525 -11.23 -0.43 -3.88
N THR A 526 -10.39 -0.24 -4.89
CA THR A 526 -10.74 0.61 -6.05
C THR A 526 -11.76 -0.03 -6.98
N ARG A 527 -12.03 -1.33 -6.85
CA ARG A 527 -13.04 -2.05 -7.65
C ARG A 527 -14.45 -1.53 -7.38
N VAL A 528 -14.71 -0.92 -6.23
CA VAL A 528 -15.99 -0.26 -5.99
C VAL A 528 -16.27 0.91 -6.94
N LEU A 529 -15.26 1.40 -7.66
CA LEU A 529 -15.41 2.48 -8.63
C LEU A 529 -15.22 2.03 -10.07
N ASP A 530 -14.98 0.74 -10.36
CA ASP A 530 -14.64 0.25 -11.70
C ASP A 530 -15.86 0.10 -12.64
N GLY A 531 -17.07 0.32 -12.11
CA GLY A 531 -18.32 0.26 -12.87
C GLY A 531 -18.84 -1.15 -13.14
N THR A 532 -18.15 -2.18 -12.65
CA THR A 532 -18.58 -3.57 -12.74
C THR A 532 -19.57 -3.87 -11.62
N THR A 533 -20.86 -3.87 -11.98
CA THR A 533 -21.97 -4.03 -11.02
C THR A 533 -22.25 -5.48 -10.64
N THR A 534 -21.54 -6.45 -11.23
CA THR A 534 -21.67 -7.89 -10.99
C THR A 534 -20.30 -8.51 -10.78
N SER A 535 -20.16 -9.42 -9.81
CA SER A 535 -18.88 -10.09 -9.54
C SER A 535 -18.43 -10.96 -10.72
N VAL A 536 -17.28 -10.62 -11.31
CA VAL A 536 -16.63 -11.39 -12.37
C VAL A 536 -15.18 -11.70 -11.99
N ALA A 537 -14.56 -12.70 -12.61
CA ALA A 537 -13.14 -12.98 -12.41
C ALA A 537 -12.33 -11.73 -12.74
N GLY A 538 -11.43 -11.33 -11.84
CA GLY A 538 -10.68 -10.08 -12.02
C GLY A 538 -11.44 -8.79 -11.66
N SER A 539 -12.70 -8.85 -11.24
CA SER A 539 -13.45 -7.74 -10.62
C SER A 539 -14.66 -8.24 -9.80
N LYS A 540 -14.41 -8.66 -8.55
CA LYS A 540 -15.46 -9.04 -7.59
C LYS A 540 -15.89 -7.90 -6.67
N GLY A 541 -15.17 -6.77 -6.65
CA GLY A 541 -15.48 -5.62 -5.81
C GLY A 541 -14.56 -5.45 -4.60
N PHE A 542 -15.12 -4.86 -3.54
CA PHE A 542 -14.45 -4.75 -2.24
C PHE A 542 -14.91 -5.85 -1.29
N THR A 543 -13.92 -6.51 -0.71
CA THR A 543 -14.08 -7.29 0.51
C THR A 543 -12.99 -6.89 1.49
N SER A 544 -13.31 -6.99 2.77
CA SER A 544 -12.34 -6.86 3.84
C SER A 544 -11.55 -8.16 4.02
N ILE A 545 -10.51 -8.10 4.82
CA ILE A 545 -9.86 -9.31 5.34
C ILE A 545 -10.83 -10.11 6.22
N ASP A 546 -10.44 -11.34 6.57
CA ASP A 546 -11.27 -12.23 7.38
C ASP A 546 -11.52 -11.69 8.80
N PHE A 547 -12.75 -11.84 9.28
CA PHE A 547 -13.15 -11.55 10.66
C PHE A 547 -13.78 -12.77 11.32
N SER A 548 -13.44 -13.01 12.59
CA SER A 548 -13.96 -14.14 13.38
C SER A 548 -15.45 -14.00 13.76
N SER A 549 -16.00 -12.79 13.67
CA SER A 549 -17.39 -12.46 14.02
C SER A 549 -18.10 -11.70 12.89
N ALA A 550 -19.43 -11.90 12.80
CA ALA A 550 -20.32 -11.13 11.92
C ALA A 550 -20.63 -9.74 12.48
N ASP A 551 -20.59 -9.62 13.81
CA ASP A 551 -20.61 -8.35 14.52
C ASP A 551 -19.19 -7.82 14.62
N VAL A 552 -18.97 -6.66 14.00
CA VAL A 552 -17.74 -5.89 13.99
C VAL A 552 -17.98 -4.50 14.60
N GLY A 553 -19.01 -4.34 15.44
CA GLY A 553 -19.41 -3.06 16.02
C GLY A 553 -18.30 -2.36 16.82
N ASP A 554 -17.46 -3.14 17.50
CA ASP A 554 -16.29 -2.65 18.23
C ASP A 554 -15.16 -2.25 17.27
N THR A 555 -15.07 -2.88 16.10
CA THR A 555 -14.03 -2.65 15.08
C THR A 555 -14.59 -2.43 13.66
N PRO A 556 -15.41 -1.39 13.40
CA PRO A 556 -16.21 -1.35 12.18
C PRO A 556 -15.40 -1.31 10.90
N VAL A 557 -15.81 -2.12 9.93
CA VAL A 557 -15.22 -2.12 8.59
C VAL A 557 -15.72 -0.90 7.83
N TRP A 558 -14.83 -0.12 7.25
CA TRP A 558 -15.22 1.00 6.42
C TRP A 558 -14.46 1.05 5.11
N ILE A 559 -15.17 1.53 4.10
CA ILE A 559 -14.61 1.96 2.83
C ILE A 559 -15.03 3.41 2.58
N GLU A 560 -14.11 4.19 2.06
CA GLU A 560 -14.25 5.59 1.79
C GLU A 560 -13.81 5.93 0.39
N VAL A 561 -14.61 6.75 -0.28
CA VAL A 561 -14.31 7.31 -1.58
C VAL A 561 -14.07 8.81 -1.45
N ASP A 562 -12.92 9.27 -1.94
CA ASP A 562 -12.67 10.67 -2.26
C ASP A 562 -13.35 11.02 -3.58
N LEU A 563 -14.42 11.81 -3.50
CA LEU A 563 -15.17 12.30 -4.65
C LEU A 563 -14.38 13.36 -5.42
N GLY A 564 -13.28 13.87 -4.86
CA GLY A 564 -12.35 14.83 -5.47
C GLY A 564 -12.66 16.29 -5.19
N ALA A 565 -13.88 16.61 -4.76
CA ALA A 565 -14.29 17.93 -4.30
C ALA A 565 -15.58 17.85 -3.49
N ASP A 566 -15.79 18.81 -2.59
CA ASP A 566 -17.04 18.96 -1.84
C ASP A 566 -18.24 19.09 -2.79
N ARG A 567 -19.26 18.25 -2.57
CA ARG A 567 -20.50 18.28 -3.36
C ARG A 567 -21.71 17.77 -2.58
N PRO A 568 -22.92 18.20 -2.98
CA PRO A 568 -24.14 17.58 -2.52
C PRO A 568 -24.23 16.12 -3.00
N ILE A 569 -24.64 15.23 -2.10
CA ILE A 569 -24.82 13.79 -2.36
C ILE A 569 -26.30 13.45 -2.10
N GLY A 570 -27.01 13.03 -3.15
CA GLY A 570 -28.44 12.73 -3.07
C GLY A 570 -28.75 11.27 -2.76
N ALA A 571 -27.92 10.33 -3.23
CA ALA A 571 -28.09 8.91 -2.94
C ALA A 571 -26.79 8.12 -3.12
N VAL A 572 -26.75 6.97 -2.46
CA VAL A 572 -25.68 5.97 -2.56
C VAL A 572 -26.30 4.63 -2.94
N THR A 573 -25.80 3.98 -3.98
CA THR A 573 -26.23 2.64 -4.38
C THR A 573 -25.12 1.63 -4.11
N LEU A 574 -25.45 0.57 -3.35
CA LEU A 574 -24.57 -0.57 -3.08
C LEU A 574 -25.03 -1.76 -3.92
N HIS A 575 -24.11 -2.34 -4.69
CA HIS A 575 -24.35 -3.54 -5.47
C HIS A 575 -23.79 -4.76 -4.69
N PRO A 576 -24.60 -5.79 -4.38
CA PRO A 576 -24.10 -6.98 -3.68
C PRO A 576 -23.21 -7.86 -4.58
N ARG A 577 -22.36 -8.71 -3.99
CA ARG A 577 -21.67 -9.76 -4.76
C ARG A 577 -22.65 -10.76 -5.35
N GLY A 578 -22.26 -11.33 -6.49
CA GLY A 578 -23.06 -12.29 -7.23
C GLY A 578 -22.34 -13.59 -7.61
N ASP A 579 -21.06 -13.75 -7.28
CA ASP A 579 -20.25 -14.90 -7.68
C ASP A 579 -20.44 -16.13 -6.77
N THR A 580 -20.97 -15.95 -5.56
CA THR A 580 -21.24 -17.06 -4.63
C THR A 580 -22.44 -16.71 -3.74
N PRO A 581 -23.40 -17.64 -3.53
CA PRO A 581 -24.54 -17.41 -2.65
C PRO A 581 -24.15 -17.45 -1.16
N ALA A 582 -24.89 -16.74 -0.32
CA ALA A 582 -24.78 -16.86 1.13
C ALA A 582 -25.20 -18.24 1.64
N ALA A 583 -24.73 -18.62 2.82
CA ALA A 583 -25.31 -19.77 3.53
C ALA A 583 -26.78 -19.52 3.84
N GLY A 584 -27.65 -20.38 3.30
CA GLY A 584 -29.11 -20.22 3.40
C GLY A 584 -29.75 -19.47 2.24
N GLY A 585 -28.98 -19.08 1.21
CA GLY A 585 -29.45 -18.33 0.05
C GLY A 585 -29.26 -16.82 0.18
N GLY A 586 -29.26 -16.12 -0.96
CA GLY A 586 -29.06 -14.67 -1.06
C GLY A 586 -27.60 -14.25 -1.29
N SER A 587 -27.32 -12.96 -1.13
CA SER A 587 -25.99 -12.36 -1.27
C SER A 587 -25.13 -12.60 -0.02
N ALA A 588 -23.94 -13.18 -0.19
CA ALA A 588 -23.03 -13.40 0.93
C ALA A 588 -22.44 -12.07 1.45
N ASP A 589 -22.23 -11.99 2.76
CA ASP A 589 -21.48 -10.93 3.45
C ASP A 589 -21.92 -9.47 3.21
N PHE A 590 -23.13 -9.24 2.67
CA PHE A 590 -23.68 -7.88 2.54
C PHE A 590 -23.90 -7.24 3.93
N PRO A 591 -23.63 -5.93 4.11
CA PRO A 591 -23.70 -5.30 5.42
C PRO A 591 -25.15 -5.21 5.92
N VAL A 592 -25.35 -5.56 7.20
CA VAL A 592 -26.66 -5.59 7.87
C VAL A 592 -26.89 -4.28 8.63
N ASP A 593 -25.95 -3.90 9.48
CA ASP A 593 -25.95 -2.63 10.20
C ASP A 593 -24.77 -1.78 9.71
N PHE A 594 -25.05 -0.56 9.24
CA PHE A 594 -24.03 0.35 8.76
C PHE A 594 -24.48 1.80 8.75
N THR A 595 -23.52 2.71 8.68
CA THR A 595 -23.75 4.15 8.48
C THR A 595 -23.14 4.63 7.17
N LEU A 596 -23.84 5.53 6.50
CA LEU A 596 -23.28 6.37 5.44
C LEU A 596 -22.85 7.70 6.07
N GLN A 597 -21.61 8.09 5.84
CA GLN A 597 -21.00 9.26 6.45
C GLN A 597 -20.35 10.15 5.40
N THR A 598 -20.33 11.46 5.61
CA THR A 598 -19.62 12.41 4.76
C THR A 598 -18.58 13.22 5.54
N ARG A 599 -17.53 13.65 4.86
CA ARG A 599 -16.54 14.60 5.40
C ARG A 599 -16.17 15.63 4.34
N GLY A 600 -16.14 16.89 4.74
CA GLY A 600 -15.72 17.99 3.86
C GLY A 600 -14.21 18.05 3.63
N ASP A 601 -13.76 18.78 2.62
CA ASP A 601 -12.33 19.03 2.42
C ASP A 601 -11.73 19.79 3.62
N GLY A 602 -10.53 19.39 4.06
CA GLY A 602 -9.87 19.93 5.25
C GLY A 602 -10.55 19.65 6.60
N SER A 603 -11.73 19.01 6.64
CA SER A 603 -12.37 18.59 7.88
C SER A 603 -11.69 17.35 8.48
N ALA A 604 -11.57 17.30 9.80
CA ALA A 604 -11.06 16.12 10.51
C ALA A 604 -12.18 15.11 10.88
N SER A 605 -13.45 15.51 10.84
CA SER A 605 -14.57 14.73 11.40
C SER A 605 -15.62 14.34 10.36
N TYR A 606 -16.18 13.14 10.52
CA TYR A 606 -17.28 12.63 9.70
C TYR A 606 -18.64 12.99 10.31
N SER A 607 -19.59 13.32 9.45
CA SER A 607 -21.01 13.43 9.78
C SER A 607 -21.75 12.20 9.28
N THR A 608 -22.46 11.49 10.16
CA THR A 608 -23.37 10.42 9.73
C THR A 608 -24.59 11.04 9.04
N VAL A 609 -24.77 10.73 7.76
CA VAL A 609 -25.86 11.25 6.92
C VAL A 609 -26.99 10.23 6.73
N ARG A 610 -26.72 8.95 7.06
CA ARG A 610 -27.73 7.91 7.16
C ARG A 610 -27.26 6.77 8.05
N THR A 611 -28.19 6.21 8.82
CA THR A 611 -28.01 4.94 9.54
C THR A 611 -28.95 3.90 8.93
N VAL A 612 -28.43 2.69 8.74
CA VAL A 612 -29.17 1.51 8.29
C VAL A 612 -28.99 0.43 9.35
N THR A 613 -30.09 -0.17 9.78
CA THR A 613 -30.11 -1.22 10.81
C THR A 613 -31.01 -2.34 10.33
N GLY A 614 -30.55 -3.59 10.48
CA GLY A 614 -31.30 -4.78 10.08
C GLY A 614 -31.58 -4.84 8.57
N GLN A 615 -30.63 -4.45 7.73
CA GLN A 615 -30.78 -4.57 6.28
C GLN A 615 -31.03 -6.03 5.90
N ASN A 616 -32.16 -6.28 5.25
CA ASN A 616 -32.50 -7.59 4.70
C ASN A 616 -31.49 -8.00 3.63
N ASN A 617 -31.27 -9.31 3.48
CA ASN A 617 -30.42 -9.81 2.40
C ASN A 617 -30.96 -9.32 1.05
N PRO A 618 -30.12 -8.70 0.20
CA PRO A 618 -30.59 -8.12 -1.05
C PRO A 618 -30.82 -9.14 -2.18
N ASP A 619 -30.48 -10.42 -2.01
CA ASP A 619 -30.65 -11.48 -3.02
C ASP A 619 -30.12 -11.09 -4.42
N GLY A 620 -28.97 -10.42 -4.45
CA GLY A 620 -28.30 -9.95 -5.67
C GLY A 620 -28.80 -8.61 -6.20
N ALA A 621 -29.86 -8.02 -5.63
CA ALA A 621 -30.42 -6.76 -6.09
C ALA A 621 -29.67 -5.54 -5.52
N ALA A 622 -29.41 -4.54 -6.37
CA ALA A 622 -28.81 -3.28 -5.96
C ALA A 622 -29.68 -2.53 -4.93
N GLN A 623 -29.07 -2.04 -3.86
CA GLN A 623 -29.76 -1.31 -2.79
C GLN A 623 -29.43 0.18 -2.89
N THR A 624 -30.43 1.04 -3.04
CA THR A 624 -30.25 2.50 -3.16
C THR A 624 -30.71 3.21 -1.89
N TYR A 625 -29.80 4.02 -1.36
CA TYR A 625 -29.96 4.74 -0.12
C TYR A 625 -29.98 6.26 -0.38
N THR A 626 -31.16 6.87 -0.42
CA THR A 626 -31.30 8.33 -0.46
C THR A 626 -30.70 8.99 0.79
N LEU A 627 -30.03 10.12 0.58
CA LEU A 627 -29.42 10.96 1.60
C LEU A 627 -30.10 12.33 1.60
N THR A 628 -30.43 12.84 2.79
CA THR A 628 -31.03 14.18 2.93
C THR A 628 -29.97 15.16 3.40
N ALA A 629 -29.73 16.22 2.63
CA ALA A 629 -28.77 17.28 2.97
C ALA A 629 -27.32 16.81 3.21
N ALA A 630 -26.90 15.73 2.55
CA ALA A 630 -25.50 15.29 2.61
C ALA A 630 -24.62 16.14 1.68
N ASN A 631 -23.54 16.68 2.22
CA ASN A 631 -22.49 17.37 1.45
C ASN A 631 -21.13 16.91 1.98
N GLY A 632 -20.17 16.75 1.09
CA GLY A 632 -18.78 16.48 1.43
C GLY A 632 -17.96 15.97 0.26
N ARG A 633 -16.65 16.05 0.39
CA ARG A 633 -15.66 15.48 -0.53
C ARG A 633 -15.50 13.98 -0.34
N TYR A 634 -15.57 13.49 0.89
CA TYR A 634 -15.39 12.08 1.21
C TYR A 634 -16.74 11.45 1.56
N LEU A 635 -17.04 10.30 0.96
CA LEU A 635 -18.19 9.46 1.29
C LEU A 635 -17.68 8.15 1.88
N ARG A 636 -18.17 7.77 3.06
CA ARG A 636 -17.77 6.56 3.76
C ARG A 636 -18.98 5.67 4.05
N VAL A 637 -18.84 4.38 3.74
CA VAL A 637 -19.72 3.32 4.23
C VAL A 637 -19.01 2.66 5.40
N ARG A 638 -19.61 2.66 6.60
CA ARG A 638 -19.05 2.08 7.83
C ARG A 638 -19.99 1.00 8.35
N ALA A 639 -19.63 -0.26 8.17
CA ALA A 639 -20.37 -1.44 8.56
C ALA A 639 -19.99 -1.91 9.98
N SER A 640 -21.00 -2.13 10.81
CA SER A 640 -20.90 -2.72 12.14
C SER A 640 -21.35 -4.18 12.19
N SER A 641 -22.09 -4.67 11.19
CA SER A 641 -22.42 -6.10 11.10
C SER A 641 -22.69 -6.54 9.64
N ALA A 642 -22.58 -7.84 9.34
CA ALA A 642 -22.89 -8.42 8.03
C ALA A 642 -23.55 -9.81 8.11
N VAL A 643 -24.11 -10.30 7.00
CA VAL A 643 -24.70 -11.65 6.90
C VAL A 643 -23.61 -12.73 6.87
N ARG A 644 -23.65 -13.70 7.79
CA ARG A 644 -22.59 -14.70 8.02
C ARG A 644 -22.52 -15.82 6.95
N PRO A 645 -21.33 -16.26 6.48
CA PRO A 645 -21.14 -17.57 5.85
C PRO A 645 -21.00 -18.68 6.91
N PRO A 646 -21.17 -19.96 6.56
CA PRO A 646 -21.18 -21.04 7.55
C PRO A 646 -19.76 -21.34 8.04
N THR A 647 -19.60 -21.53 9.36
CA THR A 647 -18.49 -22.31 9.91
C THR A 647 -18.75 -23.79 9.67
N ASN A 648 -17.87 -24.48 8.95
CA ASN A 648 -17.86 -25.95 8.93
C ASN A 648 -17.50 -26.45 10.33
N ARG A 649 -18.52 -26.76 11.14
CA ARG A 649 -18.37 -27.60 12.33
C ARG A 649 -18.78 -29.02 11.93
N PRO A 650 -17.93 -30.04 12.06
CA PRO A 650 -18.37 -31.40 11.81
C PRO A 650 -19.55 -31.73 12.74
N ALA A 651 -20.60 -32.30 12.17
CA ALA A 651 -21.76 -32.77 12.88
C ALA A 651 -21.33 -33.68 14.04
N THR A 652 -21.86 -33.41 15.23
CA THR A 652 -21.78 -34.32 16.38
C THR A 652 -22.24 -35.71 15.93
N ALA A 653 -21.33 -36.68 16.00
CA ALA A 653 -21.67 -38.08 15.80
C ALA A 653 -22.82 -38.46 16.74
N SER A 654 -23.90 -38.96 16.15
CA SER A 654 -25.03 -39.53 16.86
C SER A 654 -24.56 -40.71 17.71
N SER A 655 -24.72 -40.60 19.02
CA SER A 655 -24.56 -41.74 19.93
C SER A 655 -25.78 -42.65 19.82
N SER A 656 -25.63 -43.78 19.14
CA SER A 656 -26.48 -44.96 19.38
C SER A 656 -26.10 -45.62 20.72
N PRO A 657 -27.07 -46.11 21.51
CA PRO A 657 -26.82 -46.52 22.89
C PRO A 657 -26.21 -47.91 22.93
N ARG A 658 -25.11 -48.07 23.69
CA ARG A 658 -24.67 -49.38 24.18
C ARG A 658 -24.87 -49.47 25.69
N SER A 659 -25.68 -50.47 26.02
CA SER A 659 -25.92 -51.15 27.30
C SER A 659 -24.89 -50.91 28.39
N GLY A 660 -25.40 -50.62 29.59
CA GLY A 660 -24.61 -50.34 30.77
C GLY A 660 -23.87 -51.52 31.37
N SER A 661 -22.98 -51.18 32.31
CA SER A 661 -22.82 -51.93 33.55
C SER A 661 -22.27 -50.98 34.62
N SER A 662 -22.87 -51.07 35.79
CA SER A 662 -22.54 -50.37 37.03
C SER A 662 -21.20 -50.82 37.62
N ARG A 663 -20.50 -49.93 38.32
CA ARG A 663 -19.92 -50.11 39.68
C ARG A 663 -18.99 -48.92 40.03
N THR A 664 -19.44 -48.02 40.90
CA THR A 664 -19.20 -47.90 42.36
C THR A 664 -17.97 -47.07 42.75
N ALA A 665 -18.24 -46.20 43.73
CA ALA A 665 -17.40 -45.20 44.36
C ALA A 665 -16.14 -45.74 45.06
N GLY A 666 -15.17 -44.85 45.29
CA GLY A 666 -14.05 -45.06 46.20
C GLY A 666 -13.38 -43.72 46.56
N ALA A 667 -13.37 -43.42 47.85
CA ALA A 667 -13.06 -42.12 48.44
C ALA A 667 -11.55 -41.86 48.67
N ALA A 668 -11.25 -40.56 48.80
CA ALA A 668 -10.31 -39.89 49.72
C ALA A 668 -8.96 -40.56 50.08
N ARG A 669 -7.87 -39.79 49.93
CA ARG A 669 -6.90 -39.57 51.03
C ARG A 669 -6.01 -38.35 50.80
N THR A 670 -5.85 -37.62 51.89
CA THR A 670 -5.01 -36.45 52.18
C THR A 670 -3.51 -36.82 52.27
N HIS A 671 -2.60 -35.88 51.99
CA HIS A 671 -1.43 -35.62 52.85
C HIS A 671 -0.71 -34.28 52.55
N ARG A 672 -0.01 -33.82 53.60
CA ARG A 672 0.47 -32.47 53.95
C ARG A 672 1.67 -31.92 53.17
N LEU A 673 1.75 -30.59 53.25
CA LEU A 673 2.86 -29.66 52.95
C LEU A 673 4.10 -29.79 53.86
N ARG A 674 5.27 -29.46 53.26
CA ARG A 674 6.52 -28.79 53.74
C ARG A 674 7.69 -29.42 52.94
N GLY A 675 8.68 -28.75 52.35
CA GLY A 675 9.15 -27.37 52.22
C GLY A 675 10.55 -27.43 51.54
N THR A 676 11.15 -26.25 51.26
CA THR A 676 12.55 -25.95 50.88
C THR A 676 13.01 -25.99 49.40
N ASP A 677 13.33 -24.78 48.92
CA ASP A 677 14.39 -24.30 48.00
C ASP A 677 15.11 -25.27 47.03
N ARG A 678 15.02 -24.98 45.71
CA ARG A 678 16.11 -24.46 44.86
C ARG A 678 15.80 -24.61 43.35
N ALA A 679 16.32 -23.64 42.60
CA ALA A 679 16.67 -23.66 41.17
C ALA A 679 15.51 -23.74 40.15
N ALA A 680 15.17 -22.56 39.62
CA ALA A 680 14.46 -22.42 38.36
C ALA A 680 15.40 -22.76 37.19
N GLY A 681 15.09 -23.85 36.49
CA GLY A 681 15.44 -24.04 35.08
C GLY A 681 14.13 -24.28 34.33
N PRO A 682 13.84 -23.58 33.22
CA PRO A 682 12.67 -23.92 32.43
C PRO A 682 13.02 -25.11 31.54
N THR A 683 12.48 -26.27 31.92
CA THR A 683 12.38 -27.45 31.04
C THR A 683 11.09 -27.29 30.23
N GLU A 684 11.23 -27.09 28.93
CA GLU A 684 10.14 -26.95 27.98
C GLU A 684 9.55 -28.34 27.67
N LEU A 685 8.24 -28.50 27.89
CA LEU A 685 7.51 -29.75 27.64
C LEU A 685 6.75 -29.61 26.31
N ALA A 686 7.28 -30.22 25.26
CA ALA A 686 6.66 -30.30 23.94
C ALA A 686 5.44 -31.26 23.94
N LEU A 687 4.31 -30.82 23.40
CA LEU A 687 3.17 -31.66 23.01
C LEU A 687 2.80 -31.33 21.55
N PRO A 688 2.74 -32.33 20.65
CA PRO A 688 2.40 -32.11 19.25
C PRO A 688 0.88 -32.18 19.08
N LEU A 689 0.28 -31.19 18.43
CA LEU A 689 -1.08 -31.30 17.92
C LEU A 689 -1.09 -31.11 16.41
N GLY A 690 -1.49 -32.18 15.73
CA GLY A 690 -1.56 -32.27 14.28
C GLY A 690 -2.85 -31.71 13.69
N ARG A 691 -2.67 -31.21 12.46
CA ARG A 691 -3.56 -31.20 11.29
C ARG A 691 -5.04 -30.84 11.47
N GLY A 692 -5.42 -29.74 10.82
CA GLY A 692 -6.74 -29.53 10.21
C GLY A 692 -6.58 -28.65 8.97
N GLU A 693 -7.10 -29.10 7.84
CA GLU A 693 -7.13 -28.37 6.57
C GLU A 693 -7.89 -27.03 6.68
N GLN A 694 -7.48 -26.05 5.88
CA GLN A 694 -8.01 -24.68 5.86
C GLN A 694 -9.51 -24.65 5.48
N ALA A 695 -10.28 -23.87 6.24
CA ALA A 695 -11.61 -23.41 5.86
C ALA A 695 -11.51 -22.31 4.79
N PRO A 696 -12.54 -22.10 3.94
CA PRO A 696 -12.54 -21.00 2.99
C PRO A 696 -12.51 -19.64 3.71
N GLN A 697 -11.70 -18.71 3.20
CA GLN A 697 -11.59 -17.32 3.64
C GLN A 697 -12.99 -16.66 3.67
N ALA A 698 -13.31 -15.98 4.77
CA ALA A 698 -14.60 -15.35 5.02
C ALA A 698 -14.43 -13.86 5.37
N GLY A 699 -14.15 -13.06 4.35
CA GLY A 699 -14.09 -11.59 4.42
C GLY A 699 -15.48 -10.96 4.47
N ARG A 700 -15.59 -9.76 5.04
CA ARG A 700 -16.85 -8.97 5.05
C ARG A 700 -16.92 -8.08 3.83
N GLU A 701 -18.08 -8.01 3.19
CA GLU A 701 -18.26 -7.26 1.95
C GLU A 701 -19.11 -6.02 2.15
N ILE A 702 -18.87 -5.00 1.33
CA ILE A 702 -19.67 -3.78 1.36
C ILE A 702 -20.38 -3.57 0.03
N ALA A 703 -19.67 -3.72 -1.10
CA ALA A 703 -20.25 -3.65 -2.42
C ALA A 703 -19.29 -4.17 -3.51
N THR A 704 -19.87 -4.66 -4.62
CA THR A 704 -19.18 -4.85 -5.90
C THR A 704 -18.84 -3.53 -6.56
N THR A 705 -19.82 -2.63 -6.61
CA THR A 705 -19.72 -1.25 -7.10
C THR A 705 -20.47 -0.30 -6.16
N LEU A 706 -19.93 0.91 -5.98
CA LEU A 706 -20.54 2.03 -5.28
C LEU A 706 -20.89 3.12 -6.30
N THR A 707 -22.18 3.43 -6.47
CA THR A 707 -22.61 4.56 -7.31
C THR A 707 -23.10 5.72 -6.45
N VAL A 708 -22.63 6.92 -6.73
CA VAL A 708 -23.02 8.16 -6.03
C VAL A 708 -23.79 9.06 -6.98
N ARG A 709 -25.00 9.51 -6.59
CA ARG A 709 -25.82 10.41 -7.41
C ARG A 709 -25.98 11.78 -6.77
N GLY A 710 -25.94 12.84 -7.57
CA GLY A 710 -26.19 14.22 -7.13
C GLY A 710 -27.63 14.45 -6.67
N SER A 711 -27.84 15.48 -5.84
CA SER A 711 -29.18 15.94 -5.48
C SER A 711 -29.84 16.65 -6.66
N THR A 712 -31.04 16.22 -7.05
CA THR A 712 -31.88 16.94 -8.03
C THR A 712 -32.77 18.01 -7.39
N ALA A 713 -32.75 18.15 -6.06
CA ALA A 713 -33.51 19.16 -5.36
C ALA A 713 -32.79 20.52 -5.38
N PRO A 714 -33.45 21.64 -5.74
CA PRO A 714 -32.84 22.97 -5.69
C PRO A 714 -32.44 23.31 -4.24
N PRO A 715 -31.34 24.07 -4.04
CA PRO A 715 -30.93 24.48 -2.71
C PRO A 715 -32.06 25.28 -2.06
N ARG A 716 -32.48 24.88 -0.86
CA ARG A 716 -33.39 25.70 -0.04
C ARG A 716 -32.61 26.94 0.39
N GLY A 717 -33.06 28.10 -0.10
CA GLY A 717 -32.50 29.41 0.24
C GLY A 717 -32.76 29.83 1.68
#